data_AF-A0AA87Y4E0-F1
#
_entry.id   AF-A0AA87Y4E0-F1
#
_cell.length_a   1.000
_cell.length_b   1.000
_cell.length_c   1.000
_cell.angle_alpha   90.00
_cell.angle_beta   90.00
_cell.angle_gamma   90.00
#
_symmetry.space_group_name_H-M   'P 1'
#
loop_
_entity.id
_entity.type
_entity.pdbx_description
1 polymer ?
#
loop_
_entity_poly.entity_id
_entity_poly.type
_entity_poly.pdbx_seq_one_letter_code
_entity_poly.pdbx_strand_id
1 'polypeptide(L)'
;MATTYYNDLQKLYVAYFNRPADPGGLVFWEGVVEKANGNTAAVSAEFAKSPEYKDAFAGQTNEQIVDTIYKNIFGHTADATGRAFYANALTEKRITVDLVVKDIAGGAQGTDLTAYNNKVKAAEAFTTALDTDAEKAGYAGAEALKLAKEFIAGVTTDASYAAAVAPANLNEVVADVVHAGTPFVMTAALAALDTAIDAKTAFLVTADGDNDAKTSATEVSIAGKVTTAETNIDALITGDYAGKSEGIKAALLADQVTANTKALGEAEKAYATAVTAADKVEGLSTLIATRAAAVAAEKTAETTQAQAGIALTAAESTFELASGTVVTFDVSGNGTAKYTKDGGASTDLIVLDAKGNLALGTGVTETTFKGVTALLNATVAKETADAAEVAAHTATVAAQFGVDVADLKAGSSDELIAVGQAIKLTGDLADNALPTAAQITAEITALEANVAAGTPDAAKALSDFQGLVTAYTTADDANPLTATVDTTKTAVEGAQKTIETLTKATADLTAAQATATQLAGLNEAIKFAQGTFTANEFNVPVTLGAAAAGTSGNDIFLADAKASTLVNFGVAGDDVLYVGSGYKLNTTGDLTKGVNTDLEVFFEKSGTGTKVYVETTAFGSSASVAEVLTITITGVAPEQLKFDNGIITHV
;
A
#
# COMPACT_ATOMS: atom_id res chain seq x y z
N MET A 1 13.36 29.40 14.36
CA MET A 1 13.59 28.59 13.15
C MET A 1 14.87 29.11 12.53
N ALA A 2 15.84 28.25 12.21
CA ALA A 2 17.01 28.68 11.45
C ALA A 2 16.50 29.25 10.11
N THR A 3 16.86 30.49 9.80
CA THR A 3 16.56 31.10 8.50
C THR A 3 17.45 30.42 7.47
N THR A 4 16.87 29.70 6.51
CA THR A 4 17.64 29.07 5.43
C THR A 4 17.92 30.09 4.33
N TYR A 5 19.18 30.28 3.96
CA TYR A 5 19.65 31.21 2.92
C TYR A 5 19.82 30.55 1.53
N TYR A 6 19.36 29.30 1.36
CA TYR A 6 19.45 28.54 0.09
C TYR A 6 18.98 29.31 -1.14
N ASN A 7 17.85 30.03 -1.08
CA ASN A 7 17.36 30.79 -2.24
C ASN A 7 18.34 31.89 -2.67
N ASP A 8 18.94 32.60 -1.70
CA ASP A 8 19.91 33.65 -1.99
C ASP A 8 21.25 33.09 -2.46
N LEU A 9 21.61 31.88 -2.03
CA LEU A 9 22.78 31.16 -2.53
C LEU A 9 22.56 30.68 -3.97
N GLN A 10 21.39 30.12 -4.27
CA GLN A 10 21.03 29.69 -5.63
C GLN A 10 21.04 30.86 -6.61
N LYS A 11 20.56 32.03 -6.19
CA LYS A 11 20.69 33.29 -6.94
C LYS A 11 22.13 33.60 -7.32
N LEU A 12 23.09 33.38 -6.42
CA LEU A 12 24.51 33.58 -6.71
C LEU A 12 25.04 32.52 -7.69
N TYR A 13 24.75 31.24 -7.47
CA TYR A 13 25.18 30.17 -8.38
C TYR A 13 24.65 30.37 -9.80
N VAL A 14 23.37 30.73 -9.94
CA VAL A 14 22.77 31.08 -11.24
C VAL A 14 23.46 32.28 -11.85
N ALA A 15 23.68 33.36 -11.10
CA ALA A 15 24.24 34.59 -11.66
C ALA A 15 25.71 34.45 -12.09
N TYR A 16 26.54 33.80 -11.28
CA TYR A 16 27.97 33.67 -11.55
C TYR A 16 28.28 32.52 -12.51
N PHE A 17 27.58 31.39 -12.37
CA PHE A 17 27.99 30.13 -13.00
C PHE A 17 26.92 29.54 -13.92
N ASN A 18 25.71 30.12 -13.97
CA ASN A 18 24.56 29.62 -14.74
C ASN A 18 24.28 28.14 -14.49
N ARG A 19 24.41 27.68 -13.25
CA ARG A 19 24.14 26.30 -12.86
C ARG A 19 23.48 26.22 -11.49
N PRO A 20 22.85 25.10 -11.15
CA PRO A 20 22.42 24.81 -9.80
C PRO A 20 23.61 24.72 -8.84
N ALA A 21 23.41 25.08 -7.59
CA ALA A 21 24.37 24.77 -6.54
C ALA A 21 24.43 23.27 -6.29
N ASP A 22 25.59 22.73 -5.91
CA ASP A 22 25.65 21.38 -5.38
C ASP A 22 25.15 21.36 -3.92
N PRO A 23 24.54 20.25 -3.44
CA PRO A 23 23.97 20.20 -2.10
C PRO A 23 24.99 20.48 -0.98
N GLY A 24 26.21 19.94 -1.11
CA GLY A 24 27.28 20.16 -0.14
C GLY A 24 27.73 21.62 -0.08
N GLY A 25 27.86 22.25 -1.25
CA GLY A 25 28.17 23.66 -1.42
C GLY A 25 27.12 24.57 -0.79
N LEU A 26 25.82 24.30 -1.01
CA LEU A 26 24.75 25.04 -0.35
C LEU A 26 24.89 25.00 1.17
N VAL A 27 25.05 23.81 1.75
CA VAL A 27 25.21 23.63 3.20
C VAL A 27 26.45 24.37 3.73
N PHE A 28 27.56 24.34 2.97
CA PHE A 28 28.78 25.06 3.35
C PHE A 28 28.57 26.58 3.35
N TRP A 29 28.02 27.12 2.26
CA TRP A 29 27.82 28.56 2.11
C TRP A 29 26.71 29.11 3.03
N GLU A 30 25.70 28.31 3.35
CA GLU A 30 24.68 28.60 4.35
C GLU A 30 25.33 28.99 5.68
N GLY A 31 26.27 28.17 6.18
CA GLY A 31 27.00 28.45 7.41
C GLY A 31 27.92 29.69 7.33
N VAL A 32 28.35 30.08 6.12
CA VAL A 32 29.09 31.35 5.90
C VAL A 32 28.15 32.55 5.97
N VAL A 33 26.99 32.45 5.32
CA VAL A 33 25.98 33.53 5.30
C VAL A 33 25.38 33.73 6.68
N GLU A 34 25.09 32.67 7.42
CA GLU A 34 24.60 32.73 8.81
C GLU A 34 25.58 33.48 9.72
N LYS A 35 26.88 33.15 9.65
CA LYS A 35 27.94 33.85 10.41
C LYS A 35 28.11 35.31 10.00
N ALA A 36 27.74 35.64 8.76
CA ALA A 36 27.74 36.99 8.23
C ALA A 36 26.41 37.74 8.46
N ASN A 37 25.52 37.22 9.33
CA ASN A 37 24.20 37.78 9.64
C ASN A 37 23.31 37.96 8.39
N GLY A 38 23.31 36.97 7.49
CA GLY A 38 22.52 37.01 6.25
C GLY A 38 23.19 37.74 5.09
N ASN A 39 24.45 38.18 5.23
CA ASN A 39 25.15 38.91 4.19
C ASN A 39 25.86 37.96 3.21
N THR A 40 25.39 37.92 1.97
CA THR A 40 25.93 37.08 0.88
C THR A 40 27.19 37.66 0.20
N ALA A 41 27.63 38.86 0.56
CA ALA A 41 28.83 39.48 0.00
C ALA A 41 30.11 38.67 0.26
N ALA A 42 30.19 38.00 1.42
CA ALA A 42 31.33 37.12 1.73
C ALA A 42 31.41 35.92 0.77
N VAL A 43 30.27 35.35 0.40
CA VAL A 43 30.19 34.24 -0.58
C VAL A 43 30.60 34.72 -1.97
N SER A 44 30.07 35.86 -2.41
CA SER A 44 30.42 36.49 -3.69
C SER A 44 31.93 36.75 -3.82
N ALA A 45 32.56 37.25 -2.75
CA ALA A 45 34.00 37.50 -2.72
C ALA A 45 34.84 36.22 -2.81
N GLU A 46 34.36 35.10 -2.27
CA GLU A 46 35.02 33.80 -2.40
C GLU A 46 34.79 33.15 -3.77
N PHE A 47 33.60 33.29 -4.36
CA PHE A 47 33.32 32.84 -5.73
C PHE A 47 34.29 33.46 -6.72
N ALA A 48 34.55 34.77 -6.62
CA ALA A 48 35.51 35.48 -7.47
C ALA A 48 36.96 34.93 -7.40
N LYS A 49 37.30 34.16 -6.36
CA LYS A 49 38.62 33.52 -6.21
C LYS A 49 38.65 32.08 -6.73
N SER A 50 37.48 31.48 -6.95
CA SER A 50 37.35 30.06 -7.34
C SER A 50 37.93 29.77 -8.73
N PRO A 51 38.41 28.54 -8.98
CA PRO A 51 38.77 28.10 -10.32
C PRO A 51 37.61 28.25 -11.31
N GLU A 52 36.39 27.90 -10.90
CA GLU A 52 35.20 27.99 -11.75
C GLU A 52 34.92 29.43 -12.23
N TYR A 53 35.13 30.43 -11.37
CA TYR A 53 35.02 31.83 -11.77
C TYR A 53 36.11 32.23 -12.78
N LYS A 54 37.35 31.76 -12.57
CA LYS A 54 38.42 32.02 -13.53
C LYS A 54 38.09 31.37 -14.87
N ASP A 55 37.58 30.15 -14.88
CA ASP A 55 37.19 29.47 -16.12
C ASP A 55 36.03 30.18 -16.82
N ALA A 56 35.08 30.74 -16.05
CA ALA A 56 33.94 31.48 -16.58
C ALA A 56 34.30 32.86 -17.18
N PHE A 57 35.30 33.57 -16.62
CA PHE A 57 35.57 34.97 -16.96
C PHE A 57 37.00 35.27 -17.44
N ALA A 58 37.97 34.36 -17.32
CA ALA A 58 39.35 34.62 -17.70
C ALA A 58 39.48 34.90 -19.21
N GLY A 59 40.28 35.91 -19.54
CA GLY A 59 40.51 36.32 -20.92
C GLY A 59 39.36 37.10 -21.57
N GLN A 60 38.22 37.27 -20.90
CA GLN A 60 37.11 38.09 -21.38
C GLN A 60 37.40 39.59 -21.19
N THR A 61 36.93 40.42 -22.12
CA THR A 61 36.86 41.87 -21.92
C THR A 61 35.76 42.22 -20.92
N ASN A 62 35.78 43.43 -20.36
CA ASN A 62 34.74 43.88 -19.43
C ASN A 62 33.34 43.86 -20.07
N GLU A 63 33.22 44.14 -21.36
CA GLU A 63 31.96 44.03 -22.10
C GLU A 63 31.49 42.57 -22.21
N GLN A 64 32.41 41.64 -22.46
CA GLN A 64 32.10 40.21 -22.52
C GLN A 64 31.69 39.66 -21.14
N ILE A 65 32.34 40.11 -20.07
CA ILE A 65 31.95 39.76 -18.69
C ILE A 65 30.51 40.20 -18.43
N VAL A 66 30.15 41.44 -18.78
CA VAL A 66 28.78 41.94 -18.60
C VAL A 66 27.78 41.13 -19.43
N ASP A 67 28.09 40.83 -20.70
CA ASP A 67 27.23 39.99 -21.54
C ASP A 67 27.05 38.56 -20.99
N THR A 68 28.09 37.97 -20.38
CA THR A 68 28.02 36.66 -19.72
C THR A 68 27.06 36.72 -18.52
N ILE A 69 27.15 37.76 -17.68
CA ILE A 69 26.26 37.94 -16.52
C ILE A 69 24.80 38.08 -16.97
N TYR A 70 24.53 38.88 -18.00
CA TYR A 70 23.17 39.01 -18.56
C TYR A 70 22.64 37.67 -19.09
N LYS A 71 23.47 36.88 -19.78
CA LYS A 71 23.06 35.54 -20.25
C LYS A 71 22.76 34.58 -19.10
N ASN A 72 23.59 34.59 -18.08
CA ASN A 72 23.42 33.74 -16.90
C ASN A 72 22.10 34.05 -16.20
N ILE A 73 21.83 35.33 -15.93
CA ILE A 73 20.66 35.75 -15.15
C ILE A 73 19.37 35.77 -16.00
N PHE A 74 19.42 36.29 -17.24
CA PHE A 74 18.22 36.58 -18.05
C PHE A 74 18.12 35.76 -19.35
N GLY A 75 19.20 35.13 -19.80
CA GLY A 75 19.19 34.33 -21.04
C GLY A 75 19.40 35.12 -22.34
N HIS A 76 19.71 36.42 -22.26
CA HIS A 76 20.07 37.27 -23.41
C HIS A 76 21.30 38.14 -23.10
N THR A 77 21.86 38.81 -24.11
CA THR A 77 22.98 39.76 -23.94
C THR A 77 22.49 41.11 -23.42
N ALA A 78 23.41 41.90 -22.84
CA ALA A 78 23.10 43.27 -22.42
C ALA A 78 22.79 44.17 -23.62
N ASP A 79 21.95 45.19 -23.41
CA ASP A 79 21.82 46.27 -24.38
C ASP A 79 23.11 47.09 -24.48
N ALA A 80 23.30 47.79 -25.59
CA ALA A 80 24.56 48.50 -25.84
C ALA A 80 24.88 49.56 -24.77
N THR A 81 23.87 50.22 -24.20
CA THR A 81 24.05 51.29 -23.21
C THR A 81 24.37 50.69 -21.84
N GLY A 82 23.60 49.70 -21.38
CA GLY A 82 23.85 48.99 -20.13
C GLY A 82 25.22 48.30 -20.13
N ARG A 83 25.57 47.64 -21.24
CA ARG A 83 26.89 47.01 -21.41
C ARG A 83 28.04 48.01 -21.27
N ALA A 84 27.95 49.14 -21.98
CA ALA A 84 28.98 50.17 -21.93
C ALA A 84 29.10 50.80 -20.53
N PHE A 85 27.97 51.01 -19.84
CA PHE A 85 27.96 51.55 -18.47
C PHE A 85 28.74 50.67 -17.49
N TYR A 86 28.40 49.38 -17.41
CA TYR A 86 29.07 48.46 -16.49
C TYR A 86 30.51 48.15 -16.92
N ALA A 87 30.77 48.01 -18.23
CA ALA A 87 32.12 47.75 -18.73
C ALA A 87 33.10 48.91 -18.43
N ASN A 88 32.66 50.15 -18.61
CA ASN A 88 33.48 51.32 -18.24
C ASN A 88 33.72 51.39 -16.73
N ALA A 89 32.70 51.09 -15.92
CA ALA A 89 32.84 51.07 -14.47
C ALA A 89 33.81 49.99 -13.97
N LEU A 90 33.86 48.83 -14.63
CA LEU A 90 34.86 47.78 -14.40
C LEU A 90 36.27 48.22 -14.85
N THR A 91 36.39 48.86 -16.02
CA THR A 91 37.68 49.36 -16.54
C THR A 91 38.29 50.42 -15.62
N GLU A 92 37.46 51.32 -15.11
CA GLU A 92 37.83 52.38 -14.16
C GLU A 92 38.00 51.85 -12.73
N LYS A 93 37.72 50.57 -12.49
CA LYS A 93 37.75 49.91 -11.17
C LYS A 93 36.85 50.60 -10.13
N ARG A 94 35.78 51.26 -10.58
CA ARG A 94 34.76 51.86 -9.70
C ARG A 94 33.88 50.81 -9.05
N ILE A 95 33.66 49.71 -9.76
CA ILE A 95 32.92 48.53 -9.28
C ILE A 95 33.73 47.28 -9.62
N THR A 96 33.41 46.21 -8.90
CA THR A 96 33.90 44.87 -9.14
C THR A 96 32.79 44.02 -9.77
N VAL A 97 33.14 42.85 -10.31
CA VAL A 97 32.16 41.98 -10.98
C VAL A 97 31.03 41.54 -10.03
N ASP A 98 31.32 41.38 -8.74
CA ASP A 98 30.29 41.06 -7.74
C ASP A 98 29.23 42.16 -7.58
N LEU A 99 29.64 43.43 -7.64
CA LEU A 99 28.72 44.55 -7.63
C LEU A 99 27.94 44.66 -8.94
N VAL A 100 28.56 44.33 -10.08
CA VAL A 100 27.86 44.25 -11.37
C VAL A 100 26.76 43.20 -11.32
N VAL A 101 27.06 41.99 -10.84
CA VAL A 101 26.07 40.92 -10.67
C VAL A 101 24.93 41.36 -9.76
N LYS A 102 25.25 41.98 -8.61
CA LYS A 102 24.26 42.47 -7.65
C LYS A 102 23.35 43.53 -8.27
N ASP A 103 23.92 44.53 -8.96
CA ASP A 103 23.16 45.64 -9.54
C ASP A 103 22.27 45.16 -10.70
N ILE A 104 22.78 44.28 -11.57
CA ILE A 104 22.00 43.69 -12.68
C ILE A 104 20.86 42.83 -12.13
N ALA A 105 21.15 41.91 -11.21
CA ALA A 105 20.11 41.04 -10.62
C ALA A 105 19.04 41.85 -9.87
N GLY A 106 19.44 42.89 -9.14
CA GLY A 106 18.53 43.78 -8.41
C GLY A 106 17.71 44.70 -9.32
N GLY A 107 18.18 44.96 -10.54
CA GLY A 107 17.50 45.75 -11.56
C GLY A 107 16.54 44.96 -12.47
N ALA A 108 16.41 43.64 -12.28
CA ALA A 108 15.59 42.78 -13.11
C ALA A 108 14.10 43.19 -13.10
N GLN A 109 13.49 43.31 -14.27
CA GLN A 109 12.08 43.70 -14.45
C GLN A 109 11.44 42.93 -15.61
N GLY A 110 10.11 42.86 -15.65
CA GLY A 110 9.38 42.24 -16.78
C GLY A 110 9.84 40.81 -17.06
N THR A 111 10.18 40.53 -18.32
CA THR A 111 10.67 39.21 -18.77
C THR A 111 11.98 38.79 -18.10
N ASP A 112 12.86 39.73 -17.76
CA ASP A 112 14.15 39.45 -17.15
C ASP A 112 13.96 38.94 -15.71
N LEU A 113 13.02 39.55 -14.98
CA LEU A 113 12.62 39.09 -13.65
C LEU A 113 11.98 37.69 -13.71
N THR A 114 11.13 37.43 -14.71
CA THR A 114 10.55 36.11 -14.93
C THR A 114 11.63 35.06 -15.22
N ALA A 115 12.53 35.33 -16.15
CA ALA A 115 13.63 34.44 -16.51
C ALA A 115 14.50 34.13 -15.28
N TYR A 116 14.92 35.16 -14.55
CA TYR A 116 15.78 34.97 -13.38
C TYR A 116 15.11 34.14 -12.29
N ASN A 117 13.87 34.47 -11.93
CA ASN A 117 13.14 33.72 -10.91
C ASN A 117 12.94 32.25 -11.31
N ASN A 118 12.65 31.98 -12.58
CA ASN A 118 12.47 30.62 -13.09
C ASN A 118 13.77 29.83 -13.10
N LYS A 119 14.89 30.45 -13.48
CA LYS A 119 16.22 29.82 -13.38
C LYS A 119 16.57 29.46 -11.95
N VAL A 120 16.31 30.36 -10.99
CA VAL A 120 16.57 30.10 -9.56
C VAL A 120 15.70 28.97 -9.04
N LYS A 121 14.39 28.95 -9.37
CA LYS A 121 13.50 27.83 -8.99
C LYS A 121 13.91 26.50 -9.62
N ALA A 122 14.35 26.51 -10.89
CA ALA A 122 14.84 25.31 -11.56
C ALA A 122 16.14 24.80 -10.91
N ALA A 123 17.04 25.72 -10.53
CA ALA A 123 18.25 25.40 -9.78
C ALA A 123 17.91 24.78 -8.41
N GLU A 124 16.94 25.34 -7.69
CA GLU A 124 16.44 24.76 -6.43
C GLU A 124 15.88 23.35 -6.62
N ALA A 125 15.04 23.15 -7.65
CA ALA A 125 14.46 21.84 -7.95
C ALA A 125 15.55 20.81 -8.29
N PHE A 126 16.52 21.17 -9.13
CA PHE A 126 17.64 20.32 -9.48
C PHE A 126 18.50 19.94 -8.26
N THR A 127 18.91 20.93 -7.46
CA THR A 127 19.71 20.65 -6.26
C THR A 127 18.95 19.80 -5.25
N THR A 128 17.63 19.97 -5.15
CA THR A 128 16.77 19.14 -4.30
C THR A 128 16.68 17.71 -4.80
N ALA A 129 16.68 17.52 -6.13
CA ALA A 129 16.64 16.20 -6.76
C ALA A 129 17.96 15.43 -6.65
N LEU A 130 19.07 16.06 -6.23
CA LEU A 130 20.32 15.38 -5.87
C LEU A 130 20.23 14.86 -4.42
N ASP A 131 19.35 13.89 -4.18
CA ASP A 131 18.97 13.47 -2.82
C ASP A 131 19.75 12.25 -2.31
N THR A 132 20.30 11.43 -3.21
CA THR A 132 21.17 10.30 -2.88
C THR A 132 22.65 10.71 -2.81
N ASP A 133 23.46 9.89 -2.12
CA ASP A 133 24.91 10.12 -2.05
C ASP A 133 25.59 9.89 -3.40
N ALA A 134 25.06 8.98 -4.23
CA ALA A 134 25.55 8.72 -5.57
C ALA A 134 25.32 9.92 -6.50
N GLU A 135 24.11 10.52 -6.47
CA GLU A 135 23.81 11.71 -7.27
C GLU A 135 24.66 12.91 -6.85
N LYS A 136 24.81 13.13 -5.54
CA LYS A 136 25.68 14.18 -5.01
C LYS A 136 27.13 14.01 -5.46
N ALA A 137 27.64 12.78 -5.43
CA ALA A 137 28.99 12.48 -5.89
C ALA A 137 29.14 12.64 -7.41
N GLY A 138 28.10 12.26 -8.17
CA GLY A 138 28.08 12.36 -9.63
C GLY A 138 27.87 13.77 -10.16
N TYR A 139 27.41 14.73 -9.35
CA TYR A 139 27.41 16.15 -9.74
C TYR A 139 28.80 16.78 -9.62
N ALA A 140 29.76 16.24 -10.36
CA ALA A 140 31.16 16.61 -10.34
C ALA A 140 31.81 16.52 -11.72
N GLY A 141 32.87 17.32 -11.93
CA GLY A 141 33.63 17.30 -13.19
C GLY A 141 33.02 18.17 -14.29
N ALA A 142 33.78 18.38 -15.37
CA ALA A 142 33.47 19.37 -16.38
C ALA A 142 32.20 19.05 -17.19
N GLU A 143 31.99 17.78 -17.56
CA GLU A 143 30.85 17.36 -18.38
C GLU A 143 29.52 17.43 -17.60
N ALA A 144 29.51 16.99 -16.33
CA ALA A 144 28.35 17.15 -15.45
C ALA A 144 27.97 18.64 -15.28
N LEU A 145 28.96 19.50 -15.02
CA LEU A 145 28.73 20.94 -14.88
C LEU A 145 28.26 21.58 -16.18
N LYS A 146 28.70 21.08 -17.34
CA LYS A 146 28.23 21.55 -18.65
C LYS A 146 26.75 21.26 -18.84
N LEU A 147 26.30 20.02 -18.61
CA LEU A 147 24.89 19.64 -18.72
C LEU A 147 24.01 20.42 -17.74
N ALA A 148 24.45 20.60 -16.49
CA ALA A 148 23.73 21.41 -15.52
C ALA A 148 23.63 22.89 -15.92
N LYS A 149 24.65 23.42 -16.64
CA LYS A 149 24.59 24.76 -17.22
C LYS A 149 23.61 24.86 -18.38
N GLU A 150 23.56 23.84 -19.23
CA GLU A 150 22.61 23.75 -20.35
C GLU A 150 21.17 23.70 -19.85
N PHE A 151 20.92 22.93 -18.78
CA PHE A 151 19.62 22.89 -18.09
C PHE A 151 19.14 24.28 -17.66
N ILE A 152 19.95 25.03 -16.91
CA ILE A 152 19.59 26.38 -16.46
C ILE A 152 19.52 27.38 -17.62
N ALA A 153 20.36 27.24 -18.64
CA ALA A 153 20.31 28.09 -19.83
C ALA A 153 18.97 27.96 -20.58
N GLY A 154 18.38 26.76 -20.62
CA GLY A 154 17.10 26.49 -21.27
C GLY A 154 15.87 27.09 -20.57
N VAL A 155 16.01 27.49 -19.30
CA VAL A 155 14.90 28.01 -18.50
C VAL A 155 14.86 29.54 -18.58
N THR A 156 13.91 30.10 -19.33
CA THR A 156 13.78 31.57 -19.51
C THR A 156 12.35 32.08 -19.42
N THR A 157 11.35 31.18 -19.50
CA THR A 157 9.92 31.48 -19.44
C THR A 157 9.22 30.55 -18.45
N ASP A 158 8.01 30.91 -18.02
CA ASP A 158 7.19 30.05 -17.15
C ASP A 158 6.90 28.69 -17.79
N ALA A 159 6.73 28.66 -19.11
CA ALA A 159 6.52 27.42 -19.88
C ALA A 159 7.76 26.53 -19.89
N SER A 160 8.95 27.09 -20.18
CA SER A 160 10.20 26.33 -20.13
C SER A 160 10.54 25.85 -18.72
N TYR A 161 10.20 26.63 -17.69
CA TYR A 161 10.35 26.22 -16.30
C TYR A 161 9.45 25.04 -15.97
N ALA A 162 8.14 25.15 -16.25
CA ALA A 162 7.18 24.08 -15.97
C ALA A 162 7.55 22.77 -16.67
N ALA A 163 8.08 22.84 -17.91
CA ALA A 163 8.63 21.69 -18.60
C ALA A 163 9.90 21.15 -17.93
N ALA A 164 10.86 22.01 -17.59
CA ALA A 164 12.15 21.62 -17.02
C ALA A 164 12.03 20.95 -15.64
N VAL A 165 11.08 21.37 -14.81
CA VAL A 165 10.87 20.79 -13.47
C VAL A 165 9.78 19.72 -13.42
N ALA A 166 9.22 19.34 -14.57
CA ALA A 166 8.33 18.17 -14.62
C ALA A 166 9.12 16.93 -14.18
N PRO A 167 8.60 16.06 -13.28
CA PRO A 167 9.39 15.00 -12.65
C PRO A 167 10.19 14.13 -13.62
N ALA A 168 9.58 13.69 -14.73
CA ALA A 168 10.26 12.89 -15.73
C ALA A 168 11.46 13.61 -16.38
N ASN A 169 11.29 14.89 -16.74
CA ASN A 169 12.32 15.68 -17.39
C ASN A 169 13.44 16.05 -16.41
N LEU A 170 13.09 16.40 -15.17
CA LEU A 170 14.07 16.74 -14.14
C LEU A 170 14.93 15.51 -13.80
N ASN A 171 14.30 14.35 -13.61
CA ASN A 171 15.01 13.10 -13.34
C ASN A 171 15.93 12.70 -14.50
N GLU A 172 15.51 12.91 -15.74
CA GLU A 172 16.35 12.65 -16.92
C GLU A 172 17.59 13.55 -16.94
N VAL A 173 17.42 14.86 -16.73
CA VAL A 173 18.56 15.79 -16.68
C VAL A 173 19.49 15.48 -15.50
N VAL A 174 18.95 15.16 -14.32
CA VAL A 174 19.75 14.74 -13.17
C VAL A 174 20.53 13.48 -13.50
N ALA A 175 19.89 12.47 -14.11
CA ALA A 175 20.54 11.24 -14.52
C ALA A 175 21.68 11.50 -15.50
N ASP A 176 21.47 12.32 -16.53
CA ASP A 176 22.49 12.67 -17.52
C ASP A 176 23.69 13.38 -16.88
N VAL A 177 23.43 14.33 -15.98
CA VAL A 177 24.47 15.04 -15.23
C VAL A 177 25.28 14.06 -14.37
N VAL A 178 24.61 13.17 -13.65
CA VAL A 178 25.25 12.19 -12.77
C VAL A 178 26.06 11.17 -13.56
N HIS A 179 25.54 10.68 -14.69
CA HIS A 179 26.30 9.80 -15.59
C HIS A 179 27.55 10.48 -16.12
N ALA A 180 27.45 11.75 -16.55
CA ALA A 180 28.58 12.51 -17.07
C ALA A 180 29.68 12.78 -16.04
N GLY A 181 29.33 12.85 -14.74
CA GLY A 181 30.30 13.05 -13.67
C GLY A 181 30.79 11.77 -12.99
N THR A 182 30.21 10.61 -13.33
CA THR A 182 30.57 9.32 -12.73
C THR A 182 31.50 8.54 -13.66
N PRO A 183 32.72 8.18 -13.22
CA PRO A 183 33.61 7.33 -14.03
C PRO A 183 32.98 5.97 -14.36
N PHE A 184 32.99 5.62 -15.64
CA PHE A 184 32.43 4.35 -16.09
C PHE A 184 33.38 3.18 -15.80
N VAL A 185 32.85 2.17 -15.10
CA VAL A 185 33.49 0.88 -14.90
C VAL A 185 32.46 -0.20 -15.20
N MET A 186 32.69 -0.96 -16.27
CA MET A 186 31.75 -1.96 -16.79
C MET A 186 31.22 -2.92 -15.72
N THR A 187 32.11 -3.50 -14.90
CA THR A 187 31.70 -4.44 -13.84
C THR A 187 30.86 -3.79 -12.74
N ALA A 188 31.13 -2.53 -12.39
CA ALA A 188 30.34 -1.78 -11.41
C ALA A 188 28.96 -1.41 -11.97
N ALA A 189 28.90 -1.00 -13.25
CA ALA A 189 27.64 -0.70 -13.93
C ALA A 189 26.75 -1.94 -14.04
N LEU A 190 27.33 -3.10 -14.37
CA LEU A 190 26.61 -4.38 -14.41
C LEU A 190 26.07 -4.78 -13.03
N ALA A 191 26.87 -4.63 -11.97
CA ALA A 191 26.43 -4.91 -10.61
C ALA A 191 25.32 -3.96 -10.14
N ALA A 192 25.36 -2.68 -10.54
CA ALA A 192 24.32 -1.71 -10.22
C ALA A 192 23.00 -2.05 -10.93
N LEU A 193 23.05 -2.45 -12.21
CA LEU A 193 21.88 -2.89 -12.97
C LEU A 193 21.25 -4.14 -12.34
N ASP A 194 22.08 -5.14 -12.00
CA ASP A 194 21.65 -6.37 -11.33
C ASP A 194 20.95 -6.07 -10.00
N THR A 195 21.57 -5.22 -9.17
CA THR A 195 20.98 -4.78 -7.88
C THR A 195 19.63 -4.10 -8.06
N ALA A 196 19.47 -3.26 -9.09
CA ALA A 196 18.20 -2.57 -9.36
C ALA A 196 17.11 -3.55 -9.82
N ILE A 197 17.45 -4.52 -10.66
CA ILE A 197 16.55 -5.57 -11.13
C ILE A 197 16.12 -6.48 -9.96
N ASP A 198 17.06 -6.88 -9.12
CA ASP A 198 16.80 -7.70 -7.93
C ASP A 198 15.89 -6.97 -6.93
N ALA A 199 16.13 -5.68 -6.69
CA ALA A 199 15.29 -4.86 -5.82
C ALA A 199 13.84 -4.82 -6.32
N LYS A 200 13.63 -4.65 -7.64
CA LYS A 200 12.29 -4.73 -8.24
C LYS A 200 11.68 -6.12 -8.09
N THR A 201 12.45 -7.16 -8.35
CA THR A 201 11.97 -8.55 -8.27
C THR A 201 11.54 -8.89 -6.84
N ALA A 202 12.36 -8.56 -5.84
CA ALA A 202 12.04 -8.75 -4.43
C ALA A 202 10.79 -7.95 -4.00
N PHE A 203 10.68 -6.70 -4.44
CA PHE A 203 9.51 -5.88 -4.18
C PHE A 203 8.22 -6.53 -4.74
N LEU A 204 8.25 -7.01 -5.99
CA LEU A 204 7.08 -7.63 -6.62
C LEU A 204 6.63 -8.90 -5.89
N VAL A 205 7.55 -9.71 -5.35
CA VAL A 205 7.21 -10.87 -4.49
C VAL A 205 6.48 -10.40 -3.23
N THR A 206 6.94 -9.32 -2.59
CA THR A 206 6.28 -8.84 -1.36
C THR A 206 4.97 -8.08 -1.61
N ALA A 207 4.75 -7.57 -2.81
CA ALA A 207 3.65 -6.67 -3.14
C ALA A 207 2.33 -7.37 -3.52
N ASP A 208 2.32 -8.68 -3.75
CA ASP A 208 1.07 -9.41 -3.98
C ASP A 208 0.21 -9.48 -2.72
N GLY A 209 0.84 -9.51 -1.54
CA GLY A 209 0.19 -9.57 -0.24
C GLY A 209 -0.25 -10.98 0.14
N ASP A 210 0.27 -12.00 -0.55
CA ASP A 210 0.16 -13.38 -0.10
C ASP A 210 1.42 -13.80 0.67
N ASN A 211 1.39 -15.01 1.23
CA ASN A 211 2.51 -15.56 2.00
C ASN A 211 3.20 -16.69 1.22
N ASP A 212 3.09 -16.67 -0.11
CA ASP A 212 3.66 -17.65 -1.04
C ASP A 212 4.72 -17.00 -1.92
N ALA A 213 6.00 -17.28 -1.62
CA ALA A 213 7.13 -16.77 -2.39
C ALA A 213 7.19 -17.24 -3.87
N LYS A 214 6.25 -18.08 -4.32
CA LYS A 214 6.15 -18.53 -5.72
C LYS A 214 5.21 -17.68 -6.56
N THR A 215 4.40 -16.85 -5.92
CA THR A 215 3.57 -15.83 -6.56
C THR A 215 4.26 -14.49 -6.42
N SER A 216 3.93 -13.58 -7.34
CA SER A 216 4.45 -12.22 -7.31
C SER A 216 3.42 -11.29 -7.93
N ALA A 217 3.36 -10.06 -7.45
CA ALA A 217 2.65 -9.01 -8.14
C ALA A 217 3.28 -8.77 -9.53
N THR A 218 2.46 -8.30 -10.45
CA THR A 218 2.92 -7.71 -11.71
C THR A 218 2.71 -6.21 -11.67
N GLU A 219 3.43 -5.47 -12.52
CA GLU A 219 3.21 -4.03 -12.69
C GLU A 219 1.74 -3.73 -13.03
N VAL A 220 1.15 -4.55 -13.89
CA VAL A 220 -0.27 -4.47 -14.26
C VAL A 220 -1.17 -4.68 -13.04
N SER A 221 -0.87 -5.64 -12.18
CA SER A 221 -1.68 -5.90 -10.98
C SER A 221 -1.59 -4.75 -9.97
N ILE A 222 -0.43 -4.11 -9.82
CA ILE A 222 -0.24 -2.96 -8.92
C ILE A 222 -1.02 -1.76 -9.45
N ALA A 223 -0.94 -1.46 -10.75
CA ALA A 223 -1.77 -0.44 -11.38
C ALA A 223 -3.27 -0.75 -11.20
N GLY A 224 -3.66 -2.01 -11.37
CA GLY A 224 -5.04 -2.47 -11.16
C GLY A 224 -5.55 -2.29 -9.72
N LYS A 225 -4.68 -2.44 -8.70
CA LYS A 225 -5.03 -2.13 -7.30
C LYS A 225 -5.38 -0.65 -7.12
N VAL A 226 -4.63 0.26 -7.74
CA VAL A 226 -4.94 1.70 -7.72
C VAL A 226 -6.29 1.97 -8.38
N THR A 227 -6.52 1.46 -9.60
CA THR A 227 -7.79 1.65 -10.32
C THR A 227 -8.99 1.10 -9.54
N THR A 228 -8.83 -0.07 -8.91
CA THR A 228 -9.88 -0.66 -8.05
C THR A 228 -10.18 0.22 -6.84
N ALA A 229 -9.16 0.76 -6.17
CA ALA A 229 -9.35 1.65 -5.03
C ALA A 229 -10.03 2.97 -5.43
N GLU A 230 -9.68 3.54 -6.60
CA GLU A 230 -10.36 4.70 -7.16
C GLU A 230 -11.84 4.40 -7.47
N THR A 231 -12.14 3.22 -8.04
CA THR A 231 -13.51 2.79 -8.35
C THR A 231 -14.35 2.59 -7.08
N ASN A 232 -13.74 2.10 -6.00
CA ASN A 232 -14.41 1.99 -4.70
C ASN A 232 -14.76 3.36 -4.13
N ILE A 233 -13.94 4.39 -4.37
CA ILE A 233 -14.25 5.77 -4.00
C ILE A 233 -15.36 6.33 -4.88
N ASP A 234 -15.36 6.07 -6.19
CA ASP A 234 -16.44 6.48 -7.11
C ASP A 234 -17.81 6.01 -6.63
N ALA A 235 -17.88 4.80 -6.06
CA ALA A 235 -19.12 4.26 -5.49
C ALA A 235 -19.62 5.00 -4.22
N LEU A 236 -18.78 5.82 -3.60
CA LEU A 236 -19.03 6.49 -2.32
C LEU A 236 -19.16 8.01 -2.43
N ILE A 237 -18.85 8.60 -3.59
CA ILE A 237 -18.91 10.04 -3.81
C ILE A 237 -19.94 10.39 -4.89
N THR A 238 -20.37 11.66 -4.90
CA THR A 238 -21.09 12.22 -6.06
C THR A 238 -20.10 12.80 -7.07
N GLY A 239 -19.88 12.10 -8.18
CA GLY A 239 -18.97 12.55 -9.23
C GLY A 239 -18.24 11.39 -9.90
N ASP A 240 -17.28 11.74 -10.76
CA ASP A 240 -16.28 10.80 -11.30
C ASP A 240 -14.93 11.24 -10.72
N TYR A 241 -14.38 10.43 -9.82
CA TYR A 241 -13.11 10.59 -9.13
C TYR A 241 -11.94 10.12 -10.00
N ALA A 242 -11.99 8.90 -10.52
CA ALA A 242 -10.88 8.25 -11.21
C ALA A 242 -10.38 9.05 -12.43
N GLY A 243 -11.29 9.74 -13.14
CA GLY A 243 -10.97 10.51 -14.34
C GLY A 243 -10.50 11.95 -14.12
N LYS A 244 -10.24 12.40 -12.88
CA LYS A 244 -9.98 13.82 -12.57
C LYS A 244 -8.52 14.09 -12.20
N SER A 245 -8.13 15.36 -12.29
CA SER A 245 -6.82 15.81 -11.80
C SER A 245 -6.75 15.70 -10.27
N GLU A 246 -5.55 15.53 -9.72
CA GLU A 246 -5.34 15.37 -8.27
C GLU A 246 -5.97 16.49 -7.42
N GLY A 247 -5.92 17.74 -7.90
CA GLY A 247 -6.58 18.87 -7.21
C GLY A 247 -8.10 18.74 -7.15
N ILE A 248 -8.72 18.16 -8.19
CA ILE A 248 -10.17 17.92 -8.23
C ILE A 248 -10.53 16.67 -7.42
N LYS A 249 -9.72 15.61 -7.47
CA LYS A 249 -9.87 14.43 -6.60
C LYS A 249 -9.88 14.83 -5.12
N ALA A 250 -8.92 15.64 -4.70
CA ALA A 250 -8.85 16.16 -3.34
C ALA A 250 -10.08 16.98 -2.95
N ALA A 251 -10.56 17.84 -3.86
CA ALA A 251 -11.77 18.64 -3.63
C ALA A 251 -13.03 17.76 -3.48
N LEU A 252 -13.21 16.76 -4.36
CA LEU A 252 -14.35 15.83 -4.31
C LEU A 252 -14.39 15.04 -2.98
N LEU A 253 -13.22 14.58 -2.51
CA LEU A 253 -13.12 13.90 -1.21
C LEU A 253 -13.47 14.82 -0.05
N ALA A 254 -12.94 16.05 -0.05
CA ALA A 254 -13.23 17.04 0.98
C ALA A 254 -14.73 17.40 1.04
N ASP A 255 -15.36 17.54 -0.12
CA ASP A 255 -16.79 17.79 -0.25
C ASP A 255 -17.60 16.60 0.30
N GLN A 256 -17.24 15.36 -0.06
CA GLN A 256 -17.95 14.18 0.44
C GLN A 256 -17.76 13.99 1.96
N VAL A 257 -16.57 14.25 2.51
CA VAL A 257 -16.33 14.23 3.96
C VAL A 257 -17.21 15.25 4.67
N THR A 258 -17.33 16.46 4.10
CA THR A 258 -18.20 17.52 4.63
C THR A 258 -19.67 17.09 4.60
N ALA A 259 -20.13 16.50 3.49
CA ALA A 259 -21.49 16.00 3.35
C ALA A 259 -21.81 14.89 4.36
N ASN A 260 -20.93 13.92 4.52
CA ASN A 260 -21.10 12.81 5.46
C ASN A 260 -21.10 13.30 6.91
N THR A 261 -20.20 14.22 7.27
CA THR A 261 -20.13 14.82 8.61
C THR A 261 -21.41 15.58 8.94
N LYS A 262 -21.94 16.33 7.96
CA LYS A 262 -23.22 17.05 8.12
C LYS A 262 -24.38 16.07 8.32
N ALA A 263 -24.46 15.01 7.52
CA ALA A 263 -25.50 13.99 7.64
C ALA A 263 -25.47 13.30 9.01
N LEU A 264 -24.28 13.00 9.55
CA LEU A 264 -24.12 12.48 10.90
C LEU A 264 -24.66 13.46 11.94
N GLY A 265 -24.26 14.74 11.88
CA GLY A 265 -24.73 15.74 12.83
C GLY A 265 -26.25 15.98 12.77
N GLU A 266 -26.86 15.89 11.59
CA GLU A 266 -28.32 15.95 11.43
C GLU A 266 -29.01 14.72 12.04
N ALA A 267 -28.46 13.52 11.84
CA ALA A 267 -28.97 12.29 12.44
C ALA A 267 -28.84 12.29 13.97
N GLU A 268 -27.70 12.73 14.52
CA GLU A 268 -27.47 12.85 15.97
C GLU A 268 -28.45 13.83 16.61
N LYS A 269 -28.70 14.97 15.95
CA LYS A 269 -29.69 15.94 16.41
C LYS A 269 -31.12 15.37 16.42
N ALA A 270 -31.49 14.61 15.38
CA ALA A 270 -32.78 13.94 15.31
C ALA A 270 -32.92 12.89 16.44
N TYR A 271 -31.87 12.10 16.67
CA TYR A 271 -31.82 11.12 17.76
C TYR A 271 -31.94 11.77 19.13
N ALA A 272 -31.18 12.84 19.41
CA ALA A 272 -31.29 13.59 20.66
C ALA A 272 -32.70 14.16 20.90
N THR A 273 -33.37 14.60 19.82
CA THR A 273 -34.75 15.08 19.88
C THR A 273 -35.73 13.95 20.22
N ALA A 274 -35.54 12.76 19.63
CA ALA A 274 -36.34 11.58 19.91
C ALA A 274 -36.18 11.10 21.36
N VAL A 275 -34.94 11.05 21.86
CA VAL A 275 -34.64 10.70 23.27
C VAL A 275 -35.29 11.70 24.22
N THR A 276 -35.19 13.01 23.94
CA THR A 276 -35.85 14.04 24.75
C THR A 276 -37.37 13.88 24.78
N ALA A 277 -37.98 13.35 23.71
CA ALA A 277 -39.41 13.06 23.69
C ALA A 277 -39.75 11.83 24.54
N ALA A 278 -38.93 10.77 24.48
CA ALA A 278 -39.06 9.57 25.31
C ALA A 278 -38.87 9.87 26.80
N ASP A 279 -37.92 10.75 27.16
CA ASP A 279 -37.64 11.17 28.55
C ASP A 279 -38.83 11.85 29.25
N LYS A 280 -39.84 12.31 28.50
CA LYS A 280 -41.08 12.84 29.07
C LYS A 280 -41.94 11.74 29.72
N VAL A 281 -41.70 10.48 29.37
CA VAL A 281 -42.32 9.31 29.99
C VAL A 281 -41.34 8.75 31.01
N GLU A 282 -41.76 8.70 32.27
CA GLU A 282 -40.91 8.25 33.38
C GLU A 282 -40.41 6.82 33.13
N GLY A 283 -39.09 6.63 33.17
CA GLY A 283 -38.45 5.32 33.02
C GLY A 283 -38.33 4.78 31.57
N LEU A 284 -39.03 5.37 30.59
CA LEU A 284 -39.08 4.85 29.22
C LEU A 284 -37.69 4.77 28.58
N SER A 285 -36.87 5.81 28.68
CA SER A 285 -35.51 5.79 28.11
C SER A 285 -34.60 4.71 28.72
N THR A 286 -34.81 4.37 29.99
CA THR A 286 -34.08 3.26 30.64
C THR A 286 -34.56 1.91 30.10
N LEU A 287 -35.87 1.76 29.88
CA LEU A 287 -36.45 0.55 29.29
C LEU A 287 -36.01 0.36 27.83
N ILE A 288 -35.98 1.42 27.04
CA ILE A 288 -35.45 1.42 25.67
C ILE A 288 -33.99 0.96 25.66
N ALA A 289 -33.15 1.50 26.55
CA ALA A 289 -31.74 1.11 26.67
C ALA A 289 -31.57 -0.36 27.10
N THR A 290 -32.40 -0.82 28.05
CA THR A 290 -32.41 -2.21 28.51
C THR A 290 -32.79 -3.16 27.39
N ARG A 291 -33.84 -2.83 26.64
CA ARG A 291 -34.26 -3.59 25.47
C ARG A 291 -33.18 -3.63 24.39
N ALA A 292 -32.56 -2.49 24.07
CA ALA A 292 -31.47 -2.44 23.10
C ALA A 292 -30.29 -3.36 23.50
N ALA A 293 -29.95 -3.41 24.80
CA ALA A 293 -28.94 -4.32 25.32
C ALA A 293 -29.35 -5.80 25.21
N ALA A 294 -30.63 -6.13 25.48
CA ALA A 294 -31.17 -7.49 25.34
C ALA A 294 -31.14 -7.97 23.88
N VAL A 295 -31.59 -7.14 22.93
CA VAL A 295 -31.55 -7.43 21.49
C VAL A 295 -30.10 -7.65 21.01
N ALA A 296 -29.15 -6.87 21.51
CA ALA A 296 -27.73 -7.05 21.17
C ALA A 296 -27.16 -8.38 21.73
N ALA A 297 -27.56 -8.77 22.94
CA ALA A 297 -27.17 -10.02 23.56
C ALA A 297 -27.76 -11.23 22.82
N GLU A 298 -29.03 -11.15 22.42
CA GLU A 298 -29.70 -12.17 21.60
C GLU A 298 -28.99 -12.39 20.28
N LYS A 299 -28.70 -11.32 19.52
CA LYS A 299 -27.94 -11.41 18.27
C LYS A 299 -26.55 -12.06 18.45
N THR A 300 -25.90 -11.80 19.59
CA THR A 300 -24.62 -12.43 19.94
C THR A 300 -24.78 -13.92 20.22
N ALA A 301 -25.86 -14.30 20.92
CA ALA A 301 -26.19 -15.68 21.21
C ALA A 301 -26.56 -16.45 19.93
N GLU A 302 -27.38 -15.88 19.04
CA GLU A 302 -27.69 -16.43 17.71
C GLU A 302 -26.42 -16.70 16.89
N THR A 303 -25.50 -15.74 16.86
CA THR A 303 -24.22 -15.89 16.13
C THR A 303 -23.39 -17.05 16.72
N THR A 304 -23.34 -17.13 18.05
CA THR A 304 -22.62 -18.20 18.77
C THR A 304 -23.26 -19.55 18.52
N GLN A 305 -24.58 -19.63 18.53
CA GLN A 305 -25.37 -20.81 18.20
C GLN A 305 -25.10 -21.29 16.78
N ALA A 306 -25.11 -20.38 15.80
CA ALA A 306 -24.81 -20.69 14.40
C ALA A 306 -23.38 -21.25 14.24
N GLN A 307 -22.39 -20.64 14.90
CA GLN A 307 -21.01 -21.12 14.90
C GLN A 307 -20.86 -22.49 15.56
N ALA A 308 -21.52 -22.71 16.70
CA ALA A 308 -21.53 -24.01 17.38
C ALA A 308 -22.19 -25.09 16.50
N GLY A 309 -23.23 -24.75 15.73
CA GLY A 309 -23.85 -25.63 14.75
C GLY A 309 -22.87 -26.03 13.63
N ILE A 310 -22.16 -25.07 13.04
CA ILE A 310 -21.12 -25.34 12.03
C ILE A 310 -20.01 -26.24 12.60
N ALA A 311 -19.57 -25.96 13.83
CA ALA A 311 -18.55 -26.75 14.50
C ALA A 311 -19.01 -28.19 14.78
N LEU A 312 -20.27 -28.39 15.17
CA LEU A 312 -20.86 -29.72 15.34
C LEU A 312 -20.91 -30.47 14.01
N THR A 313 -21.40 -29.86 12.94
CA THR A 313 -21.41 -30.48 11.59
C THR A 313 -20.01 -30.86 11.11
N ALA A 314 -19.00 -30.03 11.41
CA ALA A 314 -17.60 -30.36 11.09
C ALA A 314 -17.07 -31.54 11.93
N ALA A 315 -17.43 -31.61 13.22
CA ALA A 315 -17.06 -32.72 14.09
C ALA A 315 -17.73 -34.03 13.66
N GLU A 316 -19.01 -34.00 13.28
CA GLU A 316 -19.75 -35.12 12.68
C GLU A 316 -19.05 -35.64 11.43
N SER A 317 -18.74 -34.74 10.48
CA SER A 317 -18.04 -35.11 9.23
C SER A 317 -16.68 -35.73 9.49
N THR A 318 -15.92 -35.19 10.46
CA THR A 318 -14.61 -35.72 10.86
C THR A 318 -14.74 -37.11 11.49
N PHE A 319 -15.77 -37.30 12.31
CA PHE A 319 -16.08 -38.59 12.93
C PHE A 319 -16.46 -39.65 11.88
N GLU A 320 -17.31 -39.31 10.91
CA GLU A 320 -17.68 -40.22 9.81
C GLU A 320 -16.45 -40.68 9.02
N LEU A 321 -15.58 -39.74 8.62
CA LEU A 321 -14.32 -40.04 7.93
C LEU A 321 -13.42 -40.97 8.76
N ALA A 322 -13.32 -40.73 10.06
CA ALA A 322 -12.52 -41.55 10.96
C ALA A 322 -13.11 -42.96 11.20
N SER A 323 -14.44 -43.08 11.16
CA SER A 323 -15.17 -44.34 11.38
C SER A 323 -15.28 -45.21 10.12
N GLY A 324 -15.10 -44.63 8.92
CA GLY A 324 -15.09 -45.35 7.64
C GLY A 324 -16.48 -45.81 7.17
N THR A 325 -17.57 -45.27 7.71
CA THR A 325 -18.96 -45.58 7.35
C THR A 325 -19.82 -44.32 7.56
N VAL A 326 -20.91 -44.15 6.81
CA VAL A 326 -21.89 -43.07 7.03
C VAL A 326 -22.63 -43.34 8.33
N VAL A 327 -22.67 -42.34 9.23
CA VAL A 327 -23.26 -42.45 10.57
C VAL A 327 -24.50 -41.59 10.62
N THR A 328 -25.65 -42.17 10.94
CA THR A 328 -26.85 -41.38 11.22
C THR A 328 -26.80 -40.85 12.65
N PHE A 329 -26.48 -39.56 12.80
CA PHE A 329 -26.59 -38.86 14.07
C PHE A 329 -28.05 -38.47 14.31
N ASP A 330 -28.70 -39.14 15.29
CA ASP A 330 -30.02 -38.74 15.77
C ASP A 330 -29.84 -37.90 17.03
N VAL A 331 -29.76 -36.57 16.84
CA VAL A 331 -29.71 -35.60 17.93
C VAL A 331 -31.13 -35.08 18.19
N SER A 332 -31.99 -35.95 18.75
CA SER A 332 -33.26 -35.50 19.33
C SER A 332 -32.95 -34.46 20.41
N GLY A 333 -33.67 -33.32 20.47
CA GLY A 333 -33.35 -32.06 21.18
C GLY A 333 -33.03 -32.09 22.70
N ASN A 334 -32.14 -32.99 23.12
CA ASN A 334 -31.53 -33.18 24.42
C ASN A 334 -30.02 -33.51 24.28
N GLY A 335 -29.44 -33.26 23.09
CA GLY A 335 -28.03 -33.46 22.79
C GLY A 335 -27.52 -34.91 22.77
N THR A 336 -28.38 -35.93 22.84
CA THR A 336 -27.93 -37.34 22.76
C THR A 336 -27.58 -37.73 21.33
N ALA A 337 -26.65 -38.68 21.14
CA ALA A 337 -26.22 -39.11 19.80
C ALA A 337 -26.06 -40.62 19.73
N LYS A 338 -26.53 -41.23 18.65
CA LYS A 338 -26.44 -42.67 18.40
C LYS A 338 -25.62 -42.97 17.15
N TYR A 339 -24.91 -44.10 17.19
CA TYR A 339 -24.17 -44.67 16.08
C TYR A 339 -24.83 -45.98 15.63
N THR A 340 -25.14 -46.10 14.34
CA THR A 340 -25.63 -47.35 13.76
C THR A 340 -24.75 -47.73 12.58
N LYS A 341 -24.10 -48.90 12.63
CA LYS A 341 -23.26 -49.40 11.54
C LYS A 341 -24.04 -50.34 10.63
N ASP A 342 -24.14 -50.04 9.33
CA ASP A 342 -24.62 -50.96 8.28
C ASP A 342 -25.95 -51.70 8.61
N GLY A 343 -26.91 -51.02 9.25
CA GLY A 343 -28.19 -51.62 9.67
C GLY A 343 -28.11 -52.58 10.87
N GLY A 344 -26.99 -52.59 11.59
CA GLY A 344 -26.77 -53.32 12.84
C GLY A 344 -27.34 -52.65 14.09
N ALA A 345 -26.97 -53.15 15.27
CA ALA A 345 -27.44 -52.60 16.55
C ALA A 345 -26.87 -51.19 16.81
N SER A 346 -27.73 -50.25 17.21
CA SER A 346 -27.32 -48.89 17.57
C SER A 346 -26.52 -48.86 18.88
N THR A 347 -25.45 -48.08 18.91
CA THR A 347 -24.65 -47.75 20.10
C THR A 347 -24.90 -46.30 20.48
N ASP A 348 -25.22 -46.03 21.75
CA ASP A 348 -25.34 -44.66 22.23
C ASP A 348 -23.94 -44.07 22.42
N LEU A 349 -23.55 -43.11 21.57
CA LEU A 349 -22.25 -42.44 21.63
C LEU A 349 -22.22 -41.36 22.70
N ILE A 350 -23.27 -40.55 22.75
CA ILE A 350 -23.45 -39.46 23.69
C ILE A 350 -24.76 -39.68 24.44
N VAL A 351 -24.69 -39.70 25.75
CA VAL A 351 -25.80 -39.95 26.67
C VAL A 351 -25.89 -38.86 27.72
N LEU A 352 -27.04 -38.75 28.39
CA LEU A 352 -27.16 -37.97 29.62
C LEU A 352 -26.66 -38.80 30.81
N ASP A 353 -25.75 -38.24 31.60
CA ASP A 353 -25.31 -38.83 32.86
C ASP A 353 -26.41 -38.72 33.94
N ALA A 354 -26.17 -39.30 35.13
CA ALA A 354 -27.12 -39.26 36.24
C ALA A 354 -27.41 -37.84 36.78
N LYS A 355 -26.63 -36.84 36.36
CA LYS A 355 -26.80 -35.42 36.68
C LYS A 355 -27.42 -34.64 35.52
N GLY A 356 -27.72 -35.28 34.40
CA GLY A 356 -28.27 -34.65 33.20
C GLY A 356 -27.23 -33.94 32.32
N ASN A 357 -25.93 -34.21 32.47
CA ASN A 357 -24.90 -33.68 31.57
C ASN A 357 -24.65 -34.63 30.41
N LEU A 358 -24.33 -34.10 29.23
CA LEU A 358 -23.85 -34.92 28.13
C LEU A 358 -22.49 -35.55 28.47
N ALA A 359 -22.40 -36.85 28.26
CA ALA A 359 -21.22 -37.66 28.48
C ALA A 359 -21.12 -38.76 27.42
N LEU A 360 -19.93 -39.36 27.30
CA LEU A 360 -19.77 -40.54 26.45
C LEU A 360 -20.57 -41.72 26.99
N GLY A 361 -21.19 -42.48 26.09
CA GLY A 361 -21.89 -43.72 26.41
C GLY A 361 -20.98 -44.78 27.03
N THR A 362 -21.59 -45.78 27.68
CA THR A 362 -20.83 -46.84 28.35
C THR A 362 -20.00 -47.65 27.35
N GLY A 363 -18.67 -47.68 27.54
CA GLY A 363 -17.74 -48.37 26.63
C GLY A 363 -17.30 -47.56 25.42
N VAL A 364 -17.75 -46.30 25.29
CA VAL A 364 -17.35 -45.38 24.22
C VAL A 364 -16.08 -44.64 24.63
N THR A 365 -15.00 -44.81 23.86
CA THR A 365 -13.70 -44.15 24.10
C THR A 365 -13.08 -43.74 22.78
N GLU A 366 -12.09 -42.85 22.79
CA GLU A 366 -11.31 -42.51 21.58
C GLU A 366 -10.60 -43.70 20.93
N THR A 367 -10.30 -44.73 21.72
CA THR A 367 -9.69 -45.96 21.17
C THR A 367 -10.69 -46.79 20.38
N THR A 368 -11.96 -46.72 20.75
CA THR A 368 -13.06 -47.50 20.15
C THR A 368 -13.75 -46.71 19.03
N PHE A 369 -13.86 -45.38 19.19
CA PHE A 369 -14.52 -44.45 18.29
C PHE A 369 -13.68 -43.18 18.15
N LYS A 370 -12.83 -43.13 17.11
CA LYS A 370 -11.94 -41.98 16.88
C LYS A 370 -12.74 -40.71 16.56
N GLY A 371 -12.41 -39.63 17.24
CA GLY A 371 -13.07 -38.32 17.10
C GLY A 371 -14.28 -38.13 18.01
N VAL A 372 -14.63 -39.12 18.85
CA VAL A 372 -15.86 -39.06 19.68
C VAL A 372 -15.80 -37.97 20.76
N THR A 373 -14.61 -37.60 21.24
CA THR A 373 -14.42 -36.50 22.20
C THR A 373 -14.64 -35.15 21.54
N ALA A 374 -14.14 -34.98 20.31
CA ALA A 374 -14.38 -33.76 19.53
C ALA A 374 -15.88 -33.60 19.24
N LEU A 375 -16.55 -34.71 18.90
CA LEU A 375 -18.00 -34.75 18.72
C LEU A 375 -18.73 -34.36 20.02
N LEU A 376 -18.42 -35.00 21.17
CA LEU A 376 -19.02 -34.66 22.46
C LEU A 376 -18.84 -33.18 22.82
N ASN A 377 -17.62 -32.64 22.66
CA ASN A 377 -17.34 -31.24 22.97
C ASN A 377 -18.16 -30.29 22.09
N ALA A 378 -18.28 -30.59 20.79
CA ALA A 378 -19.08 -29.78 19.88
C ALA A 378 -20.57 -29.87 20.21
N THR A 379 -21.08 -31.04 20.59
CA THR A 379 -22.47 -31.22 21.04
C THR A 379 -22.77 -30.44 22.33
N VAL A 380 -21.87 -30.50 23.33
CA VAL A 380 -21.98 -29.72 24.57
C VAL A 380 -21.96 -28.21 24.28
N ALA A 381 -21.08 -27.76 23.40
CA ALA A 381 -21.00 -26.35 23.02
C ALA A 381 -22.28 -25.88 22.31
N LYS A 382 -22.86 -26.73 21.45
CA LYS A 382 -24.13 -26.45 20.77
C LYS A 382 -25.30 -26.35 21.76
N GLU A 383 -25.48 -27.31 22.65
CA GLU A 383 -26.53 -27.27 23.69
C GLU A 383 -26.38 -26.05 24.60
N THR A 384 -25.13 -25.68 24.96
CA THR A 384 -24.86 -24.48 25.76
C THR A 384 -25.25 -23.21 25.00
N ALA A 385 -24.93 -23.14 23.71
CA ALA A 385 -25.27 -22.00 22.86
C ALA A 385 -26.78 -21.89 22.61
N ASP A 386 -27.49 -23.02 22.46
CA ASP A 386 -28.95 -23.07 22.36
C ASP A 386 -29.61 -22.55 23.64
N ALA A 387 -29.15 -23.00 24.80
CA ALA A 387 -29.68 -22.52 26.08
C ALA A 387 -29.42 -21.01 26.28
N ALA A 388 -28.26 -20.52 25.84
CA ALA A 388 -27.93 -19.09 25.90
C ALA A 388 -28.79 -18.25 24.96
N GLU A 389 -29.09 -18.75 23.76
CA GLU A 389 -29.99 -18.10 22.80
C GLU A 389 -31.42 -18.01 23.34
N VAL A 390 -31.97 -19.11 23.87
CA VAL A 390 -33.30 -19.12 24.52
C VAL A 390 -33.36 -18.16 25.69
N ALA A 391 -32.32 -18.11 26.53
CA ALA A 391 -32.26 -17.19 27.66
C ALA A 391 -32.20 -15.72 27.21
N ALA A 392 -31.43 -15.42 26.15
CA ALA A 392 -31.33 -14.08 25.59
C ALA A 392 -32.64 -13.65 24.92
N HIS A 393 -33.28 -14.52 24.14
CA HIS A 393 -34.60 -14.28 23.56
C HIS A 393 -35.64 -13.98 24.64
N THR A 394 -35.66 -14.76 25.72
CA THR A 394 -36.55 -14.54 26.87
C THR A 394 -36.33 -13.15 27.49
N ALA A 395 -35.07 -12.73 27.63
CA ALA A 395 -34.73 -11.41 28.14
C ALA A 395 -35.18 -10.28 27.20
N THR A 396 -35.06 -10.47 25.87
CA THR A 396 -35.55 -9.52 24.86
C THR A 396 -37.06 -9.35 24.96
N VAL A 397 -37.82 -10.46 25.01
CA VAL A 397 -39.28 -10.42 25.13
C VAL A 397 -39.70 -9.67 26.40
N ALA A 398 -39.06 -9.95 27.53
CA ALA A 398 -39.35 -9.27 28.79
C ALA A 398 -39.04 -7.76 28.74
N ALA A 399 -37.92 -7.38 28.12
CA ALA A 399 -37.53 -5.98 27.98
C ALA A 399 -38.44 -5.22 26.99
N GLN A 400 -38.85 -5.87 25.89
CA GLN A 400 -39.81 -5.33 24.92
C GLN A 400 -41.16 -5.09 25.58
N PHE A 401 -41.67 -6.04 26.37
CA PHE A 401 -42.91 -5.84 27.11
C PHE A 401 -42.84 -4.64 28.07
N GLY A 402 -41.70 -4.46 28.75
CA GLY A 402 -41.51 -3.28 29.61
C GLY A 402 -41.62 -1.96 28.83
N VAL A 403 -41.09 -1.92 27.61
CA VAL A 403 -41.23 -0.78 26.69
C VAL A 403 -42.68 -0.61 26.25
N ASP A 404 -43.36 -1.69 25.84
CA ASP A 404 -44.76 -1.65 25.38
C ASP A 404 -45.66 -1.02 26.45
N VAL A 405 -45.50 -1.45 27.71
CA VAL A 405 -46.25 -0.92 28.85
C VAL A 405 -45.93 0.56 29.14
N ALA A 406 -44.71 1.01 28.89
CA ALA A 406 -44.32 2.40 29.15
C ALA A 406 -44.71 3.34 28.00
N ASP A 407 -44.71 2.87 26.76
CA ASP A 407 -45.03 3.66 25.53
C ASP A 407 -46.43 3.36 24.98
N LEU A 408 -47.36 2.96 25.88
CA LEU A 408 -48.75 2.63 25.55
C LEU A 408 -49.46 3.77 24.82
N LYS A 409 -50.21 3.44 23.77
CA LYS A 409 -51.16 4.37 23.17
C LYS A 409 -52.29 4.71 24.16
N ALA A 410 -52.82 5.93 24.03
CA ALA A 410 -53.99 6.34 24.80
C ALA A 410 -55.18 5.41 24.51
N GLY A 411 -55.70 4.75 25.54
CA GLY A 411 -56.76 3.74 25.46
C GLY A 411 -56.27 2.34 25.82
N SER A 412 -55.07 1.94 25.37
CA SER A 412 -54.51 0.58 25.50
C SER A 412 -54.28 0.10 26.94
N SER A 413 -54.28 1.02 27.91
CA SER A 413 -54.20 0.69 29.33
C SER A 413 -55.39 -0.14 29.80
N ASP A 414 -56.58 0.11 29.24
CA ASP A 414 -57.80 -0.54 29.70
C ASP A 414 -57.84 -2.01 29.26
N GLU A 415 -57.37 -2.31 28.04
CA GLU A 415 -57.20 -3.68 27.55
C GLU A 415 -56.15 -4.44 28.38
N LEU A 416 -55.03 -3.81 28.74
CA LEU A 416 -54.00 -4.44 29.56
C LEU A 416 -54.46 -4.67 31.02
N ILE A 417 -55.26 -3.75 31.57
CA ILE A 417 -55.93 -3.94 32.85
C ILE A 417 -56.88 -5.14 32.80
N ALA A 418 -57.64 -5.30 31.70
CA ALA A 418 -58.53 -6.45 31.51
C ALA A 418 -57.76 -7.78 31.47
N VAL A 419 -56.58 -7.81 30.83
CA VAL A 419 -55.67 -8.97 30.89
C VAL A 419 -55.24 -9.25 32.33
N GLY A 420 -54.82 -8.23 33.08
CA GLY A 420 -54.40 -8.39 34.48
C GLY A 420 -55.52 -8.92 35.39
N GLN A 421 -56.75 -8.43 35.21
CA GLN A 421 -57.91 -8.89 35.98
C GLN A 421 -58.27 -10.36 35.70
N ALA A 422 -57.90 -10.89 34.53
CA ALA A 422 -58.16 -12.27 34.13
C ALA A 422 -57.12 -13.27 34.68
N ILE A 423 -56.02 -12.81 35.29
CA ILE A 423 -55.05 -13.68 35.99
C ILE A 423 -55.67 -14.20 37.28
N LYS A 424 -55.71 -15.52 37.45
CA LYS A 424 -56.40 -16.21 38.57
C LYS A 424 -55.61 -17.39 39.13
N LEU A 425 -54.95 -18.17 38.28
CA LEU A 425 -54.26 -19.40 38.68
C LEU A 425 -52.90 -19.13 39.33
N THR A 426 -52.26 -18.03 38.95
CA THR A 426 -50.91 -17.67 39.40
C THR A 426 -50.88 -16.56 40.46
N GLY A 427 -52.06 -16.10 40.88
CA GLY A 427 -52.26 -15.12 41.94
C GLY A 427 -52.93 -13.84 41.46
N ASP A 428 -53.94 -13.38 42.19
CA ASP A 428 -54.69 -12.17 41.85
C ASP A 428 -53.81 -10.91 41.91
N LEU A 429 -53.99 -10.04 40.92
CA LEU A 429 -53.43 -8.70 40.89
C LEU A 429 -54.33 -7.72 41.66
N ALA A 430 -53.73 -6.63 42.16
CA ALA A 430 -54.50 -5.53 42.73
C ALA A 430 -55.37 -4.84 41.66
N ASP A 431 -56.48 -4.23 42.06
CA ASP A 431 -57.37 -3.52 41.15
C ASP A 431 -56.59 -2.47 40.33
N ASN A 432 -56.75 -2.54 39.01
CA ASN A 432 -56.09 -1.69 38.00
C ASN A 432 -54.56 -1.82 37.92
N ALA A 433 -53.96 -2.84 38.54
CA ALA A 433 -52.54 -3.13 38.36
C ALA A 433 -52.29 -3.73 36.97
N LEU A 434 -51.25 -3.22 36.29
CA LEU A 434 -50.81 -3.76 35.01
C LEU A 434 -50.02 -5.06 35.25
N PRO A 435 -50.36 -6.17 34.59
CA PRO A 435 -49.62 -7.42 34.69
C PRO A 435 -48.22 -7.29 34.08
N THR A 436 -47.26 -8.05 34.59
CA THR A 436 -45.94 -8.23 33.96
C THR A 436 -45.97 -9.35 32.91
N ALA A 437 -45.03 -9.34 31.95
CA ALA A 437 -44.87 -10.44 30.98
C ALA A 437 -44.79 -11.81 31.67
N ALA A 438 -44.03 -11.90 32.77
CA ALA A 438 -43.89 -13.14 33.53
C ALA A 438 -45.21 -13.63 34.14
N GLN A 439 -46.07 -12.71 34.60
CA GLN A 439 -47.39 -13.06 35.14
C GLN A 439 -48.35 -13.53 34.04
N ILE A 440 -48.34 -12.89 32.87
CA ILE A 440 -49.14 -13.32 31.71
C ILE A 440 -48.68 -14.71 31.25
N THR A 441 -47.37 -14.92 31.09
CA THR A 441 -46.81 -16.22 30.68
C THR A 441 -47.10 -17.32 31.70
N ALA A 442 -46.93 -17.04 33.00
CA ALA A 442 -47.20 -18.01 34.05
C ALA A 442 -48.68 -18.43 34.04
N GLU A 443 -49.60 -17.49 33.82
CA GLU A 443 -51.03 -17.79 33.72
C GLU A 443 -51.35 -18.66 32.50
N ILE A 444 -50.78 -18.34 31.33
CA ILE A 444 -50.92 -19.17 30.11
C ILE A 444 -50.41 -20.60 30.37
N THR A 445 -49.22 -20.75 30.94
CA THR A 445 -48.64 -22.06 31.26
C THR A 445 -49.50 -22.84 32.26
N ALA A 446 -50.06 -22.18 33.27
CA ALA A 446 -50.97 -22.81 34.22
C ALA A 446 -52.27 -23.26 33.54
N LEU A 447 -52.81 -22.46 32.63
CA LEU A 447 -53.99 -22.79 31.83
C LEU A 447 -53.73 -23.97 30.89
N GLU A 448 -52.59 -24.00 30.20
CA GLU A 448 -52.16 -25.12 29.34
C GLU A 448 -51.98 -26.43 30.13
N ALA A 449 -51.37 -26.35 31.31
CA ALA A 449 -51.23 -27.50 32.20
C ALA A 449 -52.60 -28.07 32.63
N ASN A 450 -53.57 -27.19 32.91
CA ASN A 450 -54.94 -27.59 33.22
C ASN A 450 -55.66 -28.24 32.02
N VAL A 451 -55.40 -27.77 30.78
CA VAL A 451 -55.88 -28.40 29.54
C VAL A 451 -55.30 -29.80 29.39
N ALA A 452 -53.98 -29.95 29.55
CA ALA A 452 -53.30 -31.25 29.46
C ALA A 452 -53.78 -32.24 30.54
N ALA A 453 -54.12 -31.73 31.73
CA ALA A 453 -54.70 -32.51 32.82
C ALA A 453 -56.19 -32.88 32.63
N GLY A 454 -56.84 -32.39 31.57
CA GLY A 454 -58.26 -32.68 31.28
C GLY A 454 -59.25 -31.98 32.21
N THR A 455 -58.86 -30.82 32.78
CA THR A 455 -59.72 -30.05 33.69
C THR A 455 -60.94 -29.50 32.92
N PRO A 456 -62.17 -29.62 33.45
CA PRO A 456 -63.37 -29.05 32.80
C PRO A 456 -63.20 -27.55 32.52
N ASP A 457 -63.68 -27.10 31.35
CA ASP A 457 -63.66 -25.72 30.87
C ASP A 457 -62.27 -25.06 30.69
N ALA A 458 -61.17 -25.76 31.00
CA ALA A 458 -59.81 -25.20 30.91
C ALA A 458 -59.44 -24.75 29.48
N ALA A 459 -59.90 -25.46 28.45
CA ALA A 459 -59.67 -25.07 27.06
C ALA A 459 -60.39 -23.75 26.71
N LYS A 460 -61.57 -23.51 27.28
CA LYS A 460 -62.29 -22.24 27.10
C LYS A 460 -61.60 -21.11 27.86
N ALA A 461 -61.18 -21.36 29.11
CA ALA A 461 -60.46 -20.38 29.91
C ALA A 461 -59.14 -19.94 29.24
N LEU A 462 -58.38 -20.89 28.68
CA LEU A 462 -57.18 -20.59 27.89
C LEU A 462 -57.51 -19.71 26.68
N SER A 463 -58.54 -20.10 25.90
CA SER A 463 -58.96 -19.33 24.72
C SER A 463 -59.47 -17.93 25.07
N ASP A 464 -60.22 -17.77 26.15
CA ASP A 464 -60.73 -16.47 26.60
C ASP A 464 -59.57 -15.55 27.03
N PHE A 465 -58.62 -16.08 27.81
CA PHE A 465 -57.43 -15.34 28.26
C PHE A 465 -56.54 -14.93 27.09
N GLN A 466 -56.26 -15.86 26.16
CA GLN A 466 -55.53 -15.56 24.93
C GLN A 466 -56.26 -14.52 24.07
N GLY A 467 -57.60 -14.51 24.07
CA GLY A 467 -58.40 -13.48 23.40
C GLY A 467 -58.17 -12.08 23.98
N LEU A 468 -58.07 -11.95 25.30
CA LEU A 468 -57.75 -10.68 25.97
C LEU A 468 -56.32 -10.21 25.66
N VAL A 469 -55.34 -11.12 25.71
CA VAL A 469 -53.95 -10.82 25.32
C VAL A 469 -53.87 -10.38 23.86
N THR A 470 -54.60 -11.06 22.96
CA THR A 470 -54.71 -10.69 21.54
C THR A 470 -55.32 -9.30 21.38
N ALA A 471 -56.36 -8.97 22.13
CA ALA A 471 -57.00 -7.66 22.06
C ALA A 471 -56.05 -6.53 22.50
N TYR A 472 -55.31 -6.73 23.59
CA TYR A 472 -54.27 -5.79 24.04
C TYR A 472 -53.19 -5.59 22.98
N THR A 473 -52.56 -6.68 22.53
CA THR A 473 -51.49 -6.62 21.52
C THR A 473 -51.95 -5.97 20.20
N THR A 474 -53.20 -6.16 19.78
CA THR A 474 -53.76 -5.50 18.57
C THR A 474 -54.02 -4.00 18.78
N ALA A 475 -54.41 -3.58 19.99
CA ALA A 475 -54.66 -2.17 20.31
C ALA A 475 -53.35 -1.37 20.43
N ASP A 476 -52.25 -2.04 20.79
CA ASP A 476 -50.95 -1.45 21.14
C ASP A 476 -49.95 -1.39 19.97
N ASP A 477 -50.43 -1.46 18.72
CA ASP A 477 -49.59 -1.82 17.56
C ASP A 477 -48.62 -0.73 17.04
N ALA A 478 -48.21 0.24 17.89
CA ALA A 478 -47.00 1.04 17.65
C ALA A 478 -46.59 1.74 18.95
N ASN A 479 -45.38 1.47 19.45
CA ASN A 479 -44.66 2.29 20.43
C ASN A 479 -44.12 3.54 19.72
N PRO A 480 -44.83 4.68 19.68
CA PRO A 480 -44.50 5.76 18.75
C PRO A 480 -43.21 6.50 19.12
N LEU A 481 -42.94 6.68 20.42
CA LEU A 481 -41.72 7.35 20.89
C LEU A 481 -40.53 6.43 20.67
N THR A 482 -40.69 5.16 21.03
CA THR A 482 -39.64 4.16 20.90
C THR A 482 -39.27 3.90 19.44
N ALA A 483 -40.26 3.74 18.55
CA ALA A 483 -40.01 3.57 17.12
C ALA A 483 -39.26 4.77 16.52
N THR A 484 -39.54 5.98 17.01
CA THR A 484 -38.83 7.20 16.60
C THR A 484 -37.37 7.17 17.09
N VAL A 485 -37.12 6.77 18.34
CA VAL A 485 -35.77 6.61 18.90
C VAL A 485 -34.97 5.56 18.11
N ASP A 486 -35.55 4.40 17.80
CA ASP A 486 -34.88 3.33 17.05
C ASP A 486 -34.56 3.75 15.62
N THR A 487 -35.50 4.39 14.94
CA THR A 487 -35.31 4.88 13.56
C THR A 487 -34.20 5.91 13.49
N THR A 488 -34.19 6.86 14.42
CA THR A 488 -33.16 7.92 14.46
C THR A 488 -31.79 7.39 14.90
N LYS A 489 -31.74 6.41 15.81
CA LYS A 489 -30.51 5.69 16.15
C LYS A 489 -29.92 4.95 14.96
N THR A 490 -30.76 4.24 14.21
CA THR A 490 -30.35 3.54 12.98
C THR A 490 -29.80 4.52 11.94
N ALA A 491 -30.38 5.73 11.84
CA ALA A 491 -29.86 6.77 10.96
C ALA A 491 -28.46 7.27 11.39
N VAL A 492 -28.20 7.41 12.68
CA VAL A 492 -26.86 7.73 13.21
C VAL A 492 -25.85 6.65 12.85
N GLU A 493 -26.18 5.39 13.12
CA GLU A 493 -25.32 4.24 12.81
C GLU A 493 -25.05 4.12 11.30
N GLY A 494 -26.07 4.37 10.47
CA GLY A 494 -25.92 4.43 9.02
C GLY A 494 -24.96 5.53 8.56
N ALA A 495 -25.10 6.75 9.09
CA ALA A 495 -24.22 7.86 8.77
C ALA A 495 -22.77 7.62 9.23
N GLN A 496 -22.57 7.05 10.42
CA GLN A 496 -21.25 6.64 10.92
C GLN A 496 -20.61 5.60 9.98
N LYS A 497 -21.36 4.57 9.59
CA LYS A 497 -20.88 3.53 8.67
C LYS A 497 -20.47 4.11 7.30
N THR A 498 -21.19 5.10 6.78
CA THR A 498 -20.80 5.79 5.55
C THR A 498 -19.45 6.51 5.70
N ILE A 499 -19.20 7.18 6.83
CA ILE A 499 -17.91 7.83 7.13
C ILE A 499 -16.79 6.78 7.23
N GLU A 500 -17.01 5.70 7.97
CA GLU A 500 -16.04 4.62 8.13
C GLU A 500 -15.69 3.96 6.78
N THR A 501 -16.69 3.72 5.94
CA THR A 501 -16.50 3.11 4.62
C THR A 501 -15.67 4.01 3.70
N LEU A 502 -15.97 5.32 3.66
CA LEU A 502 -15.17 6.28 2.89
C LEU A 502 -13.74 6.38 3.41
N THR A 503 -13.58 6.46 4.74
CA THR A 503 -12.26 6.53 5.39
C THR A 503 -11.41 5.32 5.03
N LYS A 504 -12.00 4.11 5.07
CA LYS A 504 -11.31 2.89 4.66
C LYS A 504 -10.93 2.93 3.18
N ALA A 505 -11.85 3.31 2.29
CA ALA A 505 -11.58 3.38 0.85
C ALA A 505 -10.45 4.38 0.52
N THR A 506 -10.41 5.52 1.20
CA THR A 506 -9.31 6.50 1.06
C THR A 506 -7.97 5.94 1.56
N ALA A 507 -7.96 5.22 2.69
CA ALA A 507 -6.76 4.56 3.20
C ALA A 507 -6.24 3.47 2.25
N ASP A 508 -7.15 2.65 1.71
CA ASP A 508 -6.82 1.62 0.71
C ASP A 508 -6.21 2.25 -0.56
N LEU A 509 -6.76 3.38 -1.04
CA LEU A 509 -6.19 4.11 -2.18
C LEU A 509 -4.77 4.62 -1.88
N THR A 510 -4.57 5.22 -0.71
CA THR A 510 -3.25 5.75 -0.32
C THR A 510 -2.21 4.63 -0.26
N ALA A 511 -2.57 3.46 0.28
CA ALA A 511 -1.68 2.30 0.31
C ALA A 511 -1.36 1.76 -1.11
N ALA A 512 -2.37 1.70 -1.99
CA ALA A 512 -2.17 1.28 -3.37
C ALA A 512 -1.27 2.26 -4.15
N GLN A 513 -1.48 3.57 -3.97
CA GLN A 513 -0.65 4.62 -4.58
C GLN A 513 0.79 4.57 -4.08
N ALA A 514 1.01 4.38 -2.77
CA ALA A 514 2.36 4.24 -2.22
C ALA A 514 3.12 3.05 -2.84
N THR A 515 2.44 1.92 -3.02
CA THR A 515 2.99 0.73 -3.69
C THR A 515 3.34 1.04 -5.15
N ALA A 516 2.46 1.74 -5.88
CA ALA A 516 2.71 2.14 -7.26
C ALA A 516 3.87 3.14 -7.38
N THR A 517 4.00 4.10 -6.46
CA THR A 517 5.12 5.04 -6.39
C THR A 517 6.44 4.31 -6.15
N GLN A 518 6.47 3.33 -5.25
CA GLN A 518 7.66 2.53 -4.99
C GLN A 518 8.08 1.73 -6.24
N LEU A 519 7.12 1.11 -6.94
CA LEU A 519 7.39 0.44 -8.22
C LEU A 519 7.95 1.41 -9.26
N ALA A 520 7.38 2.61 -9.38
CA ALA A 520 7.87 3.63 -10.30
C ALA A 520 9.32 4.02 -9.98
N GLY A 521 9.66 4.21 -8.70
CA GLY A 521 11.04 4.48 -8.28
C GLY A 521 12.01 3.35 -8.63
N LEU A 522 11.60 2.09 -8.46
CA LEU A 522 12.40 0.92 -8.84
C LEU A 522 12.60 0.84 -10.37
N ASN A 523 11.58 1.16 -11.15
CA ASN A 523 11.68 1.26 -12.60
C ASN A 523 12.65 2.37 -13.04
N GLU A 524 12.61 3.54 -12.39
CA GLU A 524 13.56 4.62 -12.66
C GLU A 524 14.99 4.24 -12.26
N ALA A 525 15.19 3.50 -11.16
CA ALA A 525 16.52 3.00 -10.78
C ALA A 525 17.11 2.04 -11.85
N ILE A 526 16.28 1.15 -12.42
CA ILE A 526 16.69 0.29 -13.54
C ILE A 526 17.03 1.15 -14.76
N LYS A 527 16.18 2.11 -15.11
CA LYS A 527 16.40 3.00 -16.25
C LYS A 527 17.68 3.81 -16.10
N PHE A 528 17.96 4.32 -14.90
CA PHE A 528 19.21 5.00 -14.57
C PHE A 528 20.41 4.07 -14.78
N ALA A 529 20.40 2.86 -14.19
CA ALA A 529 21.49 1.90 -14.36
C ALA A 529 21.71 1.49 -15.84
N GLN A 530 20.64 1.37 -16.63
CA GLN A 530 20.73 1.15 -18.07
C GLN A 530 21.33 2.36 -18.80
N GLY A 531 20.93 3.56 -18.40
CA GLY A 531 21.43 4.83 -18.94
C GLY A 531 22.95 5.00 -18.81
N THR A 532 23.54 4.42 -17.76
CA THR A 532 25.00 4.41 -17.56
C THR A 532 25.75 3.77 -18.74
N PHE A 533 25.19 2.73 -19.36
CA PHE A 533 25.79 2.08 -20.54
C PHE A 533 25.65 2.95 -21.78
N THR A 534 24.45 3.47 -22.03
CA THR A 534 24.19 4.30 -23.22
C THR A 534 24.96 5.63 -23.18
N ALA A 535 25.16 6.22 -22.00
CA ALA A 535 25.99 7.40 -21.81
C ALA A 535 27.47 7.15 -22.14
N ASN A 536 27.89 5.88 -22.16
CA ASN A 536 29.24 5.44 -22.50
C ASN A 536 29.28 4.67 -23.84
N GLU A 537 28.34 4.97 -24.74
CA GLU A 537 28.25 4.43 -26.10
C GLU A 537 28.04 2.91 -26.20
N PHE A 538 27.60 2.27 -25.12
CA PHE A 538 27.18 0.86 -25.13
C PHE A 538 25.66 0.72 -25.26
N ASN A 539 25.23 -0.32 -25.97
CA ASN A 539 23.85 -0.78 -25.90
C ASN A 539 23.56 -1.37 -24.51
N VAL A 540 22.28 -1.37 -24.13
CA VAL A 540 21.84 -1.94 -22.86
C VAL A 540 22.21 -3.44 -22.81
N PRO A 541 22.75 -3.95 -21.68
CA PRO A 541 23.13 -5.34 -21.56
C PRO A 541 21.99 -6.31 -21.86
N VAL A 542 22.34 -7.40 -22.57
CA VAL A 542 21.40 -8.46 -22.92
C VAL A 542 21.94 -9.81 -22.46
N THR A 543 21.10 -10.57 -21.75
CA THR A 543 21.40 -11.96 -21.42
C THR A 543 21.40 -12.82 -22.66
N LEU A 544 22.44 -13.64 -22.82
CA LEU A 544 22.53 -14.59 -23.93
C LEU A 544 21.39 -15.60 -23.85
N GLY A 545 20.70 -15.78 -24.99
CA GLY A 545 19.84 -16.94 -25.21
C GLY A 545 20.62 -18.07 -25.88
N ALA A 546 19.93 -18.97 -26.57
CA ALA A 546 20.58 -20.03 -27.36
C ALA A 546 21.46 -19.48 -28.50
N ALA A 547 21.10 -18.32 -29.05
CA ALA A 547 21.90 -17.60 -30.03
C ALA A 547 21.72 -16.08 -29.88
N ALA A 548 22.77 -15.33 -30.18
CA ALA A 548 22.78 -13.87 -30.24
C ALA A 548 23.70 -13.40 -31.38
N ALA A 549 23.55 -12.14 -31.79
CA ALA A 549 24.36 -11.53 -32.84
C ALA A 549 24.79 -10.12 -32.43
N GLY A 550 26.07 -9.81 -32.63
CA GLY A 550 26.57 -8.44 -32.60
C GLY A 550 25.87 -7.57 -33.64
N THR A 551 25.60 -6.34 -33.26
CA THR A 551 25.00 -5.28 -34.06
C THR A 551 26.08 -4.30 -34.52
N SER A 552 25.66 -3.12 -35.02
CA SER A 552 26.59 -2.03 -35.32
C SER A 552 26.90 -1.14 -34.11
N GLY A 553 26.18 -1.31 -33.00
CA GLY A 553 26.50 -0.65 -31.73
C GLY A 553 27.45 -1.49 -30.89
N ASN A 554 27.96 -0.94 -29.80
CA ASN A 554 28.80 -1.67 -28.86
C ASN A 554 27.89 -2.53 -27.96
N ASP A 555 27.78 -3.83 -28.24
CA ASP A 555 26.86 -4.70 -27.51
C ASP A 555 27.48 -5.30 -26.25
N ILE A 556 26.67 -5.49 -25.21
CA ILE A 556 27.07 -6.17 -23.97
C ILE A 556 26.24 -7.44 -23.83
N PHE A 557 26.90 -8.58 -23.98
CA PHE A 557 26.31 -9.91 -23.82
C PHE A 557 26.62 -10.46 -22.43
N LEU A 558 25.59 -10.85 -21.68
CA LEU A 558 25.74 -11.48 -20.36
C LEU A 558 25.60 -12.99 -20.53
N ALA A 559 26.61 -13.75 -20.13
CA ALA A 559 26.52 -15.19 -20.10
C ALA A 559 25.42 -15.64 -19.12
N ASP A 560 24.61 -16.61 -19.55
CA ASP A 560 23.63 -17.29 -18.69
C ASP A 560 24.05 -18.74 -18.47
N ALA A 561 23.23 -19.52 -17.76
CA ALA A 561 23.53 -20.94 -17.50
C ALA A 561 23.29 -21.87 -18.71
N LYS A 562 23.14 -21.35 -19.94
CA LYS A 562 22.81 -22.14 -21.14
C LYS A 562 23.87 -22.00 -22.21
N ALA A 563 24.10 -23.09 -22.94
CA ALA A 563 24.99 -23.03 -24.08
C ALA A 563 24.45 -22.06 -25.16
N SER A 564 25.33 -21.21 -25.67
CA SER A 564 24.97 -20.12 -26.58
C SER A 564 25.86 -20.08 -27.81
N THR A 565 25.34 -19.54 -28.91
CA THR A 565 26.13 -19.17 -30.10
C THR A 565 26.09 -17.66 -30.30
N LEU A 566 27.25 -17.02 -30.41
CA LEU A 566 27.39 -15.59 -30.65
C LEU A 566 28.02 -15.37 -32.03
N VAL A 567 27.30 -14.66 -32.91
CA VAL A 567 27.77 -14.32 -34.26
C VAL A 567 28.06 -12.83 -34.34
N ASN A 568 28.91 -12.41 -35.30
CA ASN A 568 29.27 -11.00 -35.53
C ASN A 568 29.92 -10.27 -34.34
N PHE A 569 30.42 -10.99 -33.35
CA PHE A 569 31.07 -10.40 -32.17
C PHE A 569 32.30 -9.58 -32.55
N GLY A 570 32.30 -8.29 -32.27
CA GLY A 570 33.41 -7.39 -32.55
C GLY A 570 33.58 -7.04 -34.03
N VAL A 571 32.58 -7.31 -34.88
CA VAL A 571 32.68 -7.07 -36.34
C VAL A 571 32.43 -5.61 -36.71
N ALA A 572 31.43 -4.97 -36.09
CA ALA A 572 31.03 -3.60 -36.41
C ALA A 572 30.99 -2.66 -35.19
N GLY A 573 30.93 -3.20 -33.98
CA GLY A 573 31.02 -2.47 -32.72
C GLY A 573 32.01 -3.12 -31.75
N ASP A 574 32.36 -2.39 -30.69
CA ASP A 574 33.24 -2.85 -29.61
C ASP A 574 32.45 -3.71 -28.63
N ASP A 575 32.14 -4.94 -29.07
CA ASP A 575 31.30 -5.87 -28.31
C ASP A 575 32.03 -6.46 -27.09
N VAL A 576 31.24 -6.70 -26.05
CA VAL A 576 31.66 -7.26 -24.76
C VAL A 576 30.85 -8.52 -24.46
N LEU A 577 31.53 -9.58 -24.05
CA LEU A 577 30.92 -10.75 -23.43
C LEU A 577 31.34 -10.83 -21.96
N TYR A 578 30.38 -10.65 -21.05
CA TYR A 578 30.58 -10.76 -19.61
C TYR A 578 30.21 -12.17 -19.12
N VAL A 579 31.17 -12.85 -18.48
CA VAL A 579 31.00 -14.22 -17.96
C VAL A 579 30.97 -14.30 -16.44
N GLY A 580 30.97 -13.14 -15.76
CA GLY A 580 31.02 -13.03 -14.31
C GLY A 580 32.41 -12.66 -13.79
N SER A 581 32.47 -12.05 -12.61
CA SER A 581 33.74 -11.70 -11.94
C SER A 581 34.39 -12.92 -11.28
N GLY A 582 35.71 -12.88 -11.06
CA GLY A 582 36.44 -13.91 -10.30
C GLY A 582 36.97 -15.07 -11.13
N TYR A 583 36.68 -15.09 -12.43
CA TYR A 583 37.26 -16.05 -13.37
C TYR A 583 38.70 -15.67 -13.77
N LYS A 584 39.52 -16.68 -14.06
CA LYS A 584 40.86 -16.52 -14.63
C LYS A 584 40.93 -17.17 -16.01
N LEU A 585 41.59 -16.51 -16.96
CA LEU A 585 41.85 -17.13 -18.26
C LEU A 585 42.88 -18.24 -18.10
N ASN A 586 42.48 -19.47 -18.42
CA ASN A 586 43.40 -20.56 -18.62
C ASN A 586 44.00 -20.47 -20.03
N THR A 587 45.28 -20.09 -20.10
CA THR A 587 45.97 -19.82 -21.36
C THR A 587 46.32 -21.08 -22.16
N THR A 588 46.08 -22.29 -21.62
CA THR A 588 46.38 -23.53 -22.37
C THR A 588 45.28 -23.90 -23.36
N GLY A 589 44.06 -23.35 -23.19
CA GLY A 589 42.89 -23.69 -24.01
C GLY A 589 42.49 -25.17 -23.96
N ASP A 590 42.93 -25.87 -22.91
CA ASP A 590 42.86 -27.33 -22.78
C ASP A 590 42.15 -27.65 -21.47
N LEU A 591 40.90 -28.13 -21.57
CA LEU A 591 40.05 -28.45 -20.43
C LEU A 591 40.67 -29.51 -19.50
N THR A 592 41.65 -30.29 -19.97
CA THR A 592 42.36 -31.27 -19.13
C THR A 592 43.43 -30.64 -18.24
N LYS A 593 43.65 -29.32 -18.32
CA LYS A 593 44.69 -28.58 -17.58
C LYS A 593 44.11 -27.56 -16.61
N GLY A 594 42.91 -27.82 -16.10
CA GLY A 594 42.26 -26.94 -15.11
C GLY A 594 42.95 -26.93 -13.73
N VAL A 595 42.74 -25.83 -13.01
CA VAL A 595 43.27 -25.51 -11.68
C VAL A 595 42.15 -25.57 -10.64
N ASN A 596 42.20 -26.56 -9.75
CA ASN A 596 41.11 -26.88 -8.80
C ASN A 596 40.72 -25.75 -7.83
N THR A 597 41.50 -24.69 -7.70
CA THR A 597 41.25 -23.59 -6.75
C THR A 597 40.67 -22.34 -7.41
N ASP A 598 40.71 -22.27 -8.74
CA ASP A 598 40.30 -21.11 -9.50
C ASP A 598 39.09 -21.47 -10.34
N LEU A 599 38.15 -20.53 -10.52
CA LEU A 599 37.17 -20.63 -11.59
C LEU A 599 37.84 -20.16 -12.88
N GLU A 600 37.79 -20.97 -13.93
CA GLU A 600 38.53 -20.71 -15.16
C GLU A 600 37.65 -20.44 -16.38
N VAL A 601 38.24 -19.72 -17.33
CA VAL A 601 37.71 -19.54 -18.68
C VAL A 601 38.74 -20.09 -19.66
N PHE A 602 38.30 -20.87 -20.64
CA PHE A 602 39.15 -21.46 -21.67
C PHE A 602 38.69 -20.99 -23.04
N PHE A 603 39.66 -20.65 -23.91
CA PHE A 603 39.40 -20.42 -25.32
C PHE A 603 39.93 -21.60 -26.14
N GLU A 604 39.03 -22.36 -26.76
CA GLU A 604 39.37 -23.45 -27.68
C GLU A 604 39.01 -23.05 -29.11
N LYS A 605 39.92 -23.25 -30.05
CA LYS A 605 39.66 -23.01 -31.47
C LYS A 605 38.62 -23.99 -32.01
N SER A 606 37.58 -23.49 -32.67
CA SER A 606 36.53 -24.30 -33.30
C SER A 606 36.23 -23.80 -34.71
N GLY A 607 36.83 -24.43 -35.72
CA GLY A 607 36.73 -23.97 -37.11
C GLY A 607 37.37 -22.59 -37.29
N THR A 608 36.59 -21.62 -37.78
CA THR A 608 36.98 -20.20 -37.87
C THR A 608 36.60 -19.38 -36.63
N GLY A 609 36.00 -20.01 -35.62
CA GLY A 609 35.56 -19.36 -34.39
C GLY A 609 36.25 -19.89 -33.14
N THR A 610 35.68 -19.53 -31.99
CA THR A 610 36.14 -19.88 -30.65
C THR A 610 35.02 -20.52 -29.85
N LYS A 611 35.31 -21.60 -29.14
CA LYS A 611 34.50 -22.04 -28.01
C LYS A 611 35.10 -21.46 -26.74
N VAL A 612 34.28 -20.68 -26.05
CA VAL A 612 34.55 -20.17 -24.72
C VAL A 612 33.93 -21.16 -23.74
N TYR A 613 34.76 -21.81 -22.94
CA TYR A 613 34.30 -22.63 -21.82
C TYR A 613 34.42 -21.83 -20.54
N VAL A 614 33.34 -21.72 -19.79
CA VAL A 614 33.28 -21.04 -18.49
C VAL A 614 32.97 -22.10 -17.45
N GLU A 615 33.82 -22.26 -16.44
CA GLU A 615 33.59 -23.25 -15.40
C GLU A 615 32.36 -22.91 -14.54
N THR A 616 31.48 -23.87 -14.30
CA THR A 616 30.39 -23.70 -13.33
C THR A 616 30.79 -24.14 -11.92
N THR A 617 31.83 -24.99 -11.82
CA THR A 617 32.51 -25.35 -10.58
C THR A 617 34.01 -25.42 -10.85
N ALA A 618 34.84 -24.96 -9.91
CA ALA A 618 36.29 -25.04 -10.05
C ALA A 618 36.71 -26.52 -10.10
N PHE A 619 37.31 -26.95 -11.21
CA PHE A 619 37.71 -28.35 -11.36
C PHE A 619 39.18 -28.49 -11.75
N GLY A 620 39.75 -29.63 -11.38
CA GLY A 620 41.12 -29.96 -11.71
C GLY A 620 41.27 -30.73 -12.99
N SER A 621 42.51 -30.77 -13.50
CA SER A 621 43.01 -31.70 -14.54
C SER A 621 42.64 -33.20 -14.38
N SER A 622 41.99 -33.60 -13.29
CA SER A 622 41.56 -34.96 -12.96
C SER A 622 40.03 -35.17 -12.95
N ALA A 623 39.21 -34.15 -13.25
CA ALA A 623 37.76 -34.28 -13.25
C ALA A 623 37.27 -35.17 -14.41
N SER A 624 36.41 -36.15 -14.13
CA SER A 624 35.92 -37.10 -15.15
C SER A 624 34.83 -36.52 -16.06
N VAL A 625 34.22 -35.40 -15.67
CA VAL A 625 33.24 -34.63 -16.45
C VAL A 625 33.51 -33.15 -16.18
N ALA A 626 33.80 -32.38 -17.23
CA ALA A 626 33.96 -30.93 -17.10
C ALA A 626 32.57 -30.30 -16.92
N GLU A 627 32.36 -29.61 -15.80
CA GLU A 627 31.15 -28.82 -15.54
C GLU A 627 31.37 -27.42 -16.10
N VAL A 628 31.18 -27.28 -17.41
CA VAL A 628 31.42 -26.04 -18.14
C VAL A 628 30.18 -25.57 -18.90
N LEU A 629 29.93 -24.27 -18.83
CA LEU A 629 29.11 -23.55 -19.78
C LEU A 629 29.91 -23.37 -21.07
N THR A 630 29.28 -23.61 -22.23
CA THR A 630 29.93 -23.44 -23.54
C THR A 630 29.26 -22.33 -24.33
N ILE A 631 30.04 -21.31 -24.72
CA ILE A 631 29.61 -20.23 -25.61
C ILE A 631 30.44 -20.31 -26.89
N THR A 632 29.79 -20.46 -28.03
CA THR A 632 30.47 -20.54 -29.34
C THR A 632 30.45 -19.17 -30.02
N ILE A 633 31.59 -18.51 -30.10
CA ILE A 633 31.76 -17.27 -30.87
C ILE A 633 32.19 -17.63 -32.29
N THR A 634 31.36 -17.32 -33.29
CA THR A 634 31.66 -17.67 -34.68
C THR A 634 32.48 -16.58 -35.37
N GLY A 635 33.47 -16.97 -36.18
CA GLY A 635 34.23 -16.04 -37.01
C GLY A 635 35.30 -15.23 -36.29
N VAL A 636 35.45 -15.42 -34.98
CA VAL A 636 36.49 -14.80 -34.14
C VAL A 636 37.39 -15.91 -33.60
N ALA A 637 38.67 -15.88 -33.96
CA ALA A 637 39.65 -16.85 -33.48
C ALA A 637 40.10 -16.53 -32.03
N PRO A 638 40.58 -17.53 -31.25
CA PRO A 638 40.97 -17.31 -29.85
C PRO A 638 42.01 -16.21 -29.66
N GLU A 639 42.95 -16.09 -30.61
CA GLU A 639 43.98 -15.06 -30.63
C GLU A 639 43.46 -13.62 -30.84
N GLN A 640 42.21 -13.48 -31.25
CA GLN A 640 41.50 -12.20 -31.41
C GLN A 640 40.62 -11.88 -30.20
N LEU A 641 40.72 -12.65 -29.12
CA LEU A 641 40.00 -12.41 -27.88
C LEU A 641 40.96 -11.99 -26.77
N LYS A 642 40.53 -11.01 -25.98
CA LYS A 642 41.14 -10.66 -24.71
C LYS A 642 40.19 -11.01 -23.57
N PHE A 643 40.73 -11.49 -22.45
CA PHE A 643 40.00 -11.68 -21.21
C PHE A 643 40.57 -10.76 -20.13
N ASP A 644 39.71 -10.02 -19.44
CA ASP A 644 40.08 -9.17 -18.32
C ASP A 644 38.95 -9.12 -17.29
N ASN A 645 39.21 -9.63 -16.08
CA ASN A 645 38.27 -9.62 -14.95
C ASN A 645 36.83 -10.04 -15.29
N GLY A 646 36.67 -11.14 -16.03
CA GLY A 646 35.34 -11.64 -16.42
C GLY A 646 34.76 -11.06 -17.71
N ILE A 647 35.48 -10.14 -18.36
CA ILE A 647 35.08 -9.48 -19.60
C ILE A 647 35.91 -10.07 -20.75
N ILE A 648 35.23 -10.51 -21.79
CA ILE A 648 35.82 -10.96 -23.06
C ILE A 648 35.55 -9.89 -24.11
N THR A 649 36.58 -9.44 -24.82
CA THR A 649 36.48 -8.45 -25.91
C THR A 649 37.21 -8.94 -27.16
N HIS A 650 36.77 -8.49 -28.33
CA HIS A 650 37.53 -8.63 -29.57
C HIS A 650 38.69 -7.63 -29.61
N VAL A 651 39.85 -7.99 -30.20
CA VAL A 651 41.03 -7.11 -30.36
C VAL A 651 41.40 -6.80 -31.80
#